data_AF-A0A1V2H293-F1
#
_entry.id   AF-A0A1V2H293-F1
#
_cell.length_a   1.000
_cell.length_b   1.000
_cell.length_c   1.000
_cell.angle_alpha   90.00
_cell.angle_beta   90.00
_cell.angle_gamma   90.00
#
_symmetry.space_group_name_H-M   'P 1'
#
loop_
_entity.id
_entity.type
_entity.pdbx_description
1 polymer ?
#
loop_
_entity_poly.entity_id
_entity_poly.type
_entity_poly.pdbx_seq_one_letter_code
_entity_poly.pdbx_strand_id
1 'polypeptide(L)'
;MEVGEEFFWEPDRLVPFEHWAGHIPFAFWLTRILRPRQLVELGTHRGNSYCAFLQAMAHSGIAGQCHAVDTWQGDLHMAQETGLFEELSAYHDPRYGGFSTLLRMDFAQARPLFGAGSIDLLHIDGCHTYDAVRQDFELWAPTLSDRGVVLFHDTNVRRPDYGVWQLWAELKDRHPHFEFVHSYGLGVLALGSELPAPLRRLLAASAEPAREAGIRALFAARGRGVTFRLQAEQHQAEALRLLGEAGAAQQQAAAAQQRQAEAQQRQAEAEAALGTAETAAETLAQQLRQQLRHAQAAAQQMQTTALQAHDAALGREAAAVAAARQEAAGLQVRLGALEEELRQMRDSTFWRMTGPLRSAAGLLPQPARRLGRGGAKLLRWSLTLQLRRRLRERRALLNSAATMALPAPEAPPASLSPPSLSPGSLPPASPPAGLTPARPALTGRMPAADEVAGMAWPDTFRLRGHQPAARIAVVLHLFYPELWEEFETALGALDEPFDLFVTLVQGHSEALQETILARYPAAVVLAFPNHGRDVYPFIALVNSGALFGYELICKLHSKRSLHRQDGDAWRRSLTAGLLRDRGHVRDILGAFRGDPDLGVVVARGNVVGQDPEHWHSNLTHVHRLSERMGIPPLNEPRTFPGGSVYWIRPFLLRPIASARMTPGDFEAEPLPHDGTAAHAVERLIGLLCHDAGMRIAEEQEVAAPAIPAPAAKVDIVAFYLPQFHPIPENDRWWGAGFTEWSNATRAKPQFPGHRQPRLPGALGFYDLRLPQTRAAQAALARQHGVSAFCYYHYWFDGQPLLETPIQAMLASGEPDFPFMICWANEPWTRNWDGLARDILMPQSYQPGWEAAFARDIAPLLRDRRYWRQGGRPMLLIYRVMHMPRPVESMAALRQALREEGVGEVHLAAGWVAFTDDAALPEDPAALGLDSYFEFPPHRLSGAREVTAERLAEGSGFQGQIYDYGSVVEGALAGLAAPVQGVRHRAATMGWDNTARRGARASILHGATPASFRRWLRGLVRDAAARPPAPGEAGEGRLVFVNAWNEWAEGTTLEPDQDFGSGWLEAVSSALPQPPPRD
;
A
#
# COMPACT_ATOMS: atom_id res chain seq x y z
N MET A 1 -1.99 11.71 58.45
CA MET A 1 -0.54 11.93 58.30
C MET A 1 -0.32 13.43 58.21
N GLU A 2 0.63 13.99 58.95
CA GLU A 2 0.98 15.41 58.87
C GLU A 2 1.93 15.59 57.68
N VAL A 3 1.43 16.11 56.57
CA VAL A 3 2.21 16.54 55.41
C VAL A 3 2.24 18.06 55.40
N GLY A 4 3.43 18.66 55.30
CA GLY A 4 3.62 20.10 55.21
C GLY A 4 3.87 20.55 53.77
N GLU A 5 4.40 21.77 53.61
CA GLU A 5 4.71 22.37 52.32
C GLU A 5 5.70 21.53 51.48
N GLU A 6 6.53 20.71 52.13
CA GLU A 6 7.49 19.82 51.47
C GLU A 6 6.85 18.80 50.53
N PHE A 7 5.58 18.47 50.77
CA PHE A 7 4.82 17.59 49.88
C PHE A 7 4.60 18.22 48.50
N PHE A 8 4.66 19.55 48.41
CA PHE A 8 4.44 20.34 47.20
C PHE A 8 5.73 20.92 46.61
N TRP A 9 6.89 20.64 47.20
CA TRP A 9 8.16 21.02 46.58
C TRP A 9 8.34 20.33 45.23
N GLU A 10 9.04 21.00 44.34
CA GLU A 10 9.39 20.51 43.03
C GLU A 10 10.87 20.11 43.02
N PRO A 11 11.24 18.95 42.43
CA PRO A 11 12.64 18.57 42.37
C PRO A 11 13.45 19.50 41.47
N ASP A 12 14.59 19.98 41.98
CA ASP A 12 15.52 20.84 41.23
C ASP A 12 16.30 20.05 40.17
N ARG A 13 16.56 18.76 40.45
CA ARG A 13 17.15 17.81 39.50
C ARG A 13 16.13 16.72 39.20
N LEU A 14 15.84 16.55 37.92
CA LEU A 14 15.06 15.44 37.43
C LEU A 14 15.73 14.93 36.16
N VAL A 15 16.23 13.71 36.20
CA VAL A 15 16.97 13.08 35.09
C VAL A 15 16.19 11.87 34.58
N PRO A 16 16.40 11.46 33.30
CA PRO A 16 15.81 10.26 32.73
C PRO A 16 16.00 9.04 33.64
N PHE A 17 15.12 8.04 33.53
CA PHE A 17 14.87 6.92 34.48
C PHE A 17 13.77 7.23 35.51
N GLU A 18 12.53 7.00 35.09
CA GLU A 18 11.29 7.29 35.84
C GLU A 18 11.08 6.43 37.09
N HIS A 19 11.86 5.35 37.25
CA HIS A 19 11.55 4.26 38.17
C HIS A 19 11.59 4.70 39.65
N TRP A 20 12.47 5.63 40.03
CA TRP A 20 12.53 6.19 41.39
C TRP A 20 11.81 7.53 41.52
N ALA A 21 11.66 8.29 40.43
CA ALA A 21 11.19 9.70 40.45
C ALA A 21 9.83 9.90 41.13
N GLY A 22 8.93 8.91 41.07
CA GLY A 22 7.64 8.96 41.76
C GLY A 22 7.70 8.90 43.29
N HIS A 23 8.87 8.61 43.88
CA HIS A 23 9.10 8.61 45.33
C HIS A 23 9.66 9.93 45.88
N ILE A 24 10.03 10.89 45.02
CA ILE A 24 10.60 12.19 45.42
C ILE A 24 9.75 12.93 46.48
N PRO A 25 8.40 13.02 46.36
CA PRO A 25 7.61 13.68 47.40
C PRO A 25 7.70 12.99 48.77
N PHE A 26 7.87 11.66 48.78
CA PHE A 26 8.09 10.91 50.01
C PHE A 26 9.49 11.16 50.59
N ALA A 27 10.51 11.23 49.72
CA ALA A 27 11.88 11.56 50.11
C ALA A 27 11.97 12.94 50.79
N PHE A 28 11.28 13.95 50.24
CA PHE A 28 11.20 15.27 50.86
C PHE A 28 10.56 15.23 52.24
N TRP A 29 9.42 14.56 52.36
CA TRP A 29 8.72 14.40 53.63
C TRP A 29 9.57 13.66 54.67
N LEU A 30 10.17 12.52 54.29
CA LEU A 30 10.95 11.69 55.19
C LEU A 30 12.16 12.45 55.73
N THR A 31 12.93 13.12 54.87
CA THR A 31 14.11 13.89 55.28
C THR A 31 13.75 15.02 56.24
N ARG A 32 12.65 15.74 55.98
CA ARG A 32 12.20 16.83 56.85
C ARG A 32 11.79 16.34 58.23
N ILE A 33 11.09 15.21 58.30
CA ILE A 33 10.63 14.63 59.57
C ILE A 33 11.78 13.97 60.34
N LEU A 34 12.65 13.24 59.65
CA LEU A 34 13.75 12.49 60.25
C LEU A 34 14.88 13.43 60.70
N ARG A 35 15.14 14.52 59.97
CA ARG A 35 16.25 15.46 60.19
C ARG A 35 17.57 14.68 60.44
N PRO A 36 18.04 13.91 59.45
CA PRO A 36 19.18 13.03 59.64
C PRO A 36 20.45 13.84 59.92
N ARG A 37 21.22 13.42 60.94
CA ARG A 37 22.58 13.94 61.17
C ARG A 37 23.56 13.38 60.14
N GLN A 38 23.28 12.16 59.67
CA GLN A 38 24.07 11.42 58.71
C GLN A 38 23.13 10.66 57.78
N LEU A 39 23.25 10.91 56.48
CA LEU A 39 22.55 10.21 55.40
C LEU A 39 23.57 9.51 54.51
N VAL A 40 23.32 8.25 54.17
CA VAL A 40 24.13 7.51 53.19
C VAL A 40 23.23 6.87 52.16
N GLU A 41 23.59 7.01 50.88
CA GLU A 41 22.97 6.31 49.77
C GLU A 41 23.99 5.39 49.09
N LEU A 42 23.58 4.15 48.83
CA LEU A 42 24.33 3.14 48.10
C LEU A 42 23.67 2.94 46.73
N GLY A 43 24.39 3.18 45.63
CA GLY A 43 23.87 3.05 44.27
C GLY A 43 23.21 4.32 43.72
N THR A 44 23.88 5.47 43.84
CA THR A 44 23.30 6.78 43.49
C THR A 44 23.07 7.03 41.99
N HIS A 45 23.81 6.35 41.11
CA HIS A 45 23.65 6.47 39.66
C HIS A 45 23.61 7.94 39.19
N ARG A 46 22.52 8.40 38.55
CA ARG A 46 22.33 9.79 38.05
C ARG A 46 21.77 10.78 39.08
N GLY A 47 21.39 10.31 40.27
CA GLY A 47 21.09 11.13 41.45
C GLY A 47 19.66 11.64 41.64
N ASN A 48 18.63 11.04 41.01
CA ASN A 48 17.22 11.43 41.27
C ASN A 48 16.85 11.31 42.77
N SER A 49 17.29 10.23 43.42
CA SER A 49 17.09 9.98 44.84
C SER A 49 17.95 10.86 45.73
N TYR A 50 19.26 10.79 45.52
CA TYR A 50 20.22 11.52 46.32
C TYR A 50 19.98 13.02 46.32
N CYS A 51 19.79 13.62 45.14
CA CYS A 51 19.55 15.05 45.04
C CYS A 51 18.21 15.47 45.68
N ALA A 52 17.19 14.62 45.67
CA ALA A 52 15.95 14.91 46.39
C ALA A 52 16.18 14.96 47.91
N PHE A 53 16.97 14.05 48.46
CA PHE A 53 17.34 14.10 49.88
C PHE A 53 18.16 15.36 50.22
N LEU A 54 19.17 15.70 49.39
CA LEU A 54 20.01 16.88 49.59
C LEU A 54 19.21 18.19 49.50
N GLN A 55 18.31 18.29 48.50
CA GLN A 55 17.42 19.43 48.34
C GLN A 55 16.55 19.60 49.58
N ALA A 56 15.97 18.52 50.11
CA ALA A 56 15.17 18.58 51.34
C ALA A 56 15.99 19.01 52.57
N MET A 57 17.26 18.57 52.69
CA MET A 57 18.14 19.00 53.77
C MET A 57 18.47 20.49 53.67
N ALA A 58 18.80 20.98 52.47
CA ALA A 58 19.09 22.39 52.21
C ALA A 58 17.86 23.27 52.48
N HIS A 59 16.70 22.93 51.91
CA HIS A 59 15.44 23.66 52.10
C HIS A 59 14.99 23.72 53.56
N SER A 60 15.26 22.65 54.33
CA SER A 60 14.83 22.53 55.73
C SER A 60 15.87 23.02 56.75
N GLY A 61 17.02 23.54 56.29
CA GLY A 61 18.14 23.97 57.13
C GLY A 61 18.65 22.87 58.06
N ILE A 62 18.75 21.62 57.57
CA ILE A 62 19.21 20.48 58.39
C ILE A 62 20.75 20.44 58.36
N ALA A 63 21.38 20.64 59.52
CA ALA A 63 22.84 20.59 59.68
C ALA A 63 23.35 19.13 59.81
N GLY A 64 23.22 18.33 58.75
CA GLY A 64 23.69 16.94 58.67
C GLY A 64 24.69 16.72 57.54
N GLN A 65 25.35 15.56 57.55
CA GLN A 65 26.33 15.14 56.54
C GLN A 65 25.75 14.06 55.62
N CYS A 66 26.01 14.15 54.31
CA CYS A 66 25.49 13.21 53.30
C CYS A 66 26.62 12.56 52.51
N HIS A 67 26.48 11.27 52.23
CA HIS A 67 27.43 10.55 51.38
C HIS A 67 26.70 9.69 50.35
N ALA A 68 27.04 9.87 49.08
CA ALA A 68 26.65 8.96 48.00
C ALA A 68 27.83 8.02 47.73
N VAL A 69 27.60 6.72 47.81
CA VAL A 69 28.60 5.70 47.52
C VAL A 69 28.18 4.96 46.25
N ASP A 70 29.02 5.03 45.23
CA ASP A 70 28.82 4.32 43.97
C ASP A 70 30.17 4.21 43.24
N THR A 71 30.29 3.25 42.33
CA THR A 71 31.42 3.15 41.42
C THR A 71 31.23 4.01 40.17
N TRP A 72 29.96 4.28 39.80
CA TRP A 72 29.54 4.88 38.51
C TRP A 72 30.09 4.13 37.28
N GLN A 73 30.30 2.82 37.40
CA GLN A 73 30.78 1.96 36.32
C GLN A 73 29.70 1.03 35.73
N GLY A 74 28.47 1.08 36.26
CA GLY A 74 27.38 0.14 35.94
C GLY A 74 27.53 -1.20 36.68
N ASP A 75 26.45 -1.97 36.77
CA ASP A 75 26.40 -3.28 37.43
C ASP A 75 25.67 -4.35 36.57
N LEU A 76 25.35 -5.52 37.13
CA LEU A 76 24.66 -6.60 36.40
C LEU A 76 23.30 -6.15 35.80
N HIS A 77 22.65 -5.16 36.40
CA HIS A 77 21.31 -4.70 36.05
C HIS A 77 21.29 -3.33 35.34
N MET A 78 22.44 -2.65 35.26
CA MET A 78 22.60 -1.35 34.63
C MET A 78 23.66 -1.37 33.52
N ALA A 79 23.38 -0.71 32.39
CA ALA A 79 24.34 -0.61 31.28
C ALA A 79 25.60 0.17 31.70
N GLN A 80 26.76 -0.18 31.13
CA GLN A 80 27.97 0.61 31.30
C GLN A 80 27.83 1.94 30.55
N GLU A 81 27.69 3.03 31.30
CA GLU A 81 27.60 4.39 30.75
C GLU A 81 28.81 5.22 31.20
N THR A 82 29.53 5.82 30.23
CA THR A 82 30.69 6.67 30.51
C THR A 82 30.26 8.11 30.80
N GLY A 83 30.82 8.75 31.83
CA GLY A 83 30.62 10.18 32.12
C GLY A 83 29.56 10.50 33.19
N LEU A 84 28.93 9.49 33.80
CA LEU A 84 27.88 9.67 34.81
C LEU A 84 28.35 10.42 36.06
N PHE A 85 29.54 10.06 36.57
CA PHE A 85 30.13 10.69 37.74
C PHE A 85 30.38 12.18 37.48
N GLU A 86 30.97 12.50 36.32
CA GLU A 86 31.32 13.85 35.93
C GLU A 86 30.05 14.72 35.74
N GLU A 87 28.99 14.16 35.14
CA GLU A 87 27.69 14.82 35.01
C GLU A 87 27.05 15.13 36.37
N LEU A 88 27.02 14.15 37.27
CA LEU A 88 26.44 14.33 38.60
C LEU A 88 27.27 15.30 39.45
N SER A 89 28.60 15.17 39.47
CA SER A 89 29.52 16.06 40.20
C SER A 89 29.37 17.51 39.75
N ALA A 90 29.25 17.77 38.43
CA ALA A 90 29.04 19.12 37.90
C ALA A 90 27.74 19.77 38.40
N TYR A 91 26.70 18.99 38.68
CA TYR A 91 25.46 19.48 39.29
C TYR A 91 25.57 19.59 40.81
N HIS A 92 26.10 18.55 41.45
CA HIS A 92 26.14 18.32 42.90
C HIS A 92 27.10 19.27 43.63
N ASP A 93 28.37 19.31 43.24
CA ASP A 93 29.42 19.97 44.03
C ASP A 93 29.18 21.46 44.22
N PRO A 94 28.73 22.23 43.20
CA PRO A 94 28.43 23.65 43.37
C PRO A 94 27.25 23.94 44.30
N ARG A 95 26.36 22.96 44.52
CA ARG A 95 25.10 23.14 45.28
C ARG A 95 25.16 22.55 46.68
N TYR A 96 25.78 21.38 46.82
CA TYR A 96 25.69 20.56 48.03
C TYR A 96 27.05 20.16 48.61
N GLY A 97 28.17 20.47 47.93
CA GLY A 97 29.52 20.07 48.36
C GLY A 97 29.95 20.58 49.74
N GLY A 98 29.24 21.55 50.33
CA GLY A 98 29.49 22.02 51.69
C GLY A 98 29.04 21.06 52.81
N PHE A 99 28.17 20.10 52.52
CA PHE A 99 27.68 19.12 53.49
C PHE A 99 27.45 17.71 52.91
N SER A 100 27.80 17.50 51.65
CA SER A 100 27.61 16.24 50.93
C SER A 100 28.86 15.86 50.16
N THR A 101 29.20 14.56 50.18
CA THR A 101 30.38 14.00 49.51
C THR A 101 30.01 12.86 48.58
N LEU A 102 30.54 12.87 47.34
CA LEU A 102 30.44 11.75 46.40
C LEU A 102 31.67 10.83 46.57
N LEU A 103 31.44 9.58 47.01
CA LEU A 103 32.48 8.58 47.25
C LEU A 103 32.52 7.57 46.10
N ARG A 104 33.49 7.75 45.19
CA ARG A 104 33.69 6.89 44.02
C ARG A 104 34.44 5.59 44.39
N MET A 105 33.74 4.64 45.00
CA MET A 105 34.28 3.37 45.50
C MET A 105 33.16 2.33 45.72
N ASP A 106 33.52 1.08 45.99
CA ASP A 106 32.52 0.06 46.35
C ASP A 106 32.01 0.22 47.79
N PHE A 107 30.85 -0.38 48.09
CA PHE A 107 30.18 -0.22 49.37
C PHE A 107 30.99 -0.78 50.55
N ALA A 108 31.73 -1.87 50.35
CA ALA A 108 32.58 -2.46 51.38
C ALA A 108 33.85 -1.63 51.63
N GLN A 109 34.38 -0.96 50.62
CA GLN A 109 35.46 0.02 50.78
C GLN A 109 35.03 1.28 51.53
N ALA A 110 33.79 1.74 51.31
CA ALA A 110 33.26 2.92 51.99
C ALA A 110 32.87 2.64 53.45
N ARG A 111 32.45 1.41 53.77
CA ARG A 111 31.92 1.03 55.08
C ARG A 111 32.79 1.45 56.30
N PRO A 112 34.13 1.35 56.30
CA PRO A 112 34.98 1.76 57.42
C PRO A 112 34.98 3.27 57.71
N LEU A 113 34.49 4.11 56.78
CA LEU A 113 34.39 5.56 56.96
C LEU A 113 33.25 5.95 57.91
N PHE A 114 32.34 5.02 58.23
CA PHE A 114 31.16 5.26 59.04
C PHE A 114 31.23 4.50 60.38
N GLY A 115 31.06 5.23 61.48
CA GLY A 115 31.06 4.67 62.82
C GLY A 115 29.85 3.79 63.12
N ALA A 116 29.94 2.98 64.17
CA ALA A 116 28.75 2.29 64.69
C ALA A 116 27.74 3.32 65.23
N GLY A 117 26.45 3.13 64.93
CA GLY A 117 25.39 4.01 65.41
C GLY A 117 25.39 5.44 64.83
N SER A 118 26.12 5.70 63.74
CA SER A 118 26.26 7.04 63.18
C SER A 118 25.21 7.42 62.13
N ILE A 119 24.62 6.45 61.40
CA ILE A 119 23.74 6.71 60.25
C ILE A 119 22.27 6.79 60.68
N ASP A 120 21.60 7.91 60.36
CA ASP A 120 20.18 8.09 60.67
C ASP A 120 19.28 7.68 59.48
N LEU A 121 19.75 7.83 58.24
CA LEU A 121 19.04 7.37 57.02
C LEU A 121 20.00 6.66 56.07
N LEU A 122 19.68 5.40 55.73
CA LEU A 122 20.38 4.60 54.74
C LEU A 122 19.43 4.29 53.57
N HIS A 123 19.84 4.59 52.35
CA HIS A 123 19.11 4.18 51.13
C HIS A 123 19.96 3.16 50.36
N ILE A 124 19.36 1.99 50.08
CA ILE A 124 20.00 0.89 49.35
C ILE A 124 19.29 0.74 48.01
N ASP A 125 20.02 1.08 46.94
CA ASP A 125 19.56 1.09 45.54
C ASP A 125 20.71 0.64 44.61
N GLY A 126 21.45 -0.39 45.04
CA GLY A 126 22.59 -0.98 44.33
C GLY A 126 22.20 -2.24 43.54
N CYS A 127 23.07 -3.24 43.47
CA CYS A 127 22.79 -4.44 42.67
C CYS A 127 21.54 -5.20 43.16
N HIS A 128 20.57 -5.39 42.27
CA HIS A 128 19.24 -5.92 42.61
C HIS A 128 19.13 -7.43 42.85
N THR A 129 20.25 -8.18 42.85
CA THR A 129 20.21 -9.63 43.18
C THR A 129 19.96 -9.84 44.68
N TYR A 130 19.36 -10.97 45.05
CA TYR A 130 19.07 -11.29 46.46
C TYR A 130 20.33 -11.26 47.34
N ASP A 131 21.40 -11.93 46.88
CA ASP A 131 22.63 -12.04 47.65
C ASP A 131 23.33 -10.68 47.82
N ALA A 132 23.34 -9.84 46.77
CA ALA A 132 23.98 -8.52 46.83
C ALA A 132 23.25 -7.57 47.79
N VAL A 133 21.93 -7.40 47.64
CA VAL A 133 21.16 -6.49 48.52
C VAL A 133 21.15 -6.98 49.97
N ARG A 134 21.17 -8.30 50.20
CA ARG A 134 21.31 -8.89 51.53
C ARG A 134 22.67 -8.59 52.14
N GLN A 135 23.75 -8.78 51.38
CA GLN A 135 25.10 -8.48 51.83
C GLN A 135 25.25 -7.00 52.19
N ASP A 136 24.70 -6.10 51.37
CA ASP A 136 24.73 -4.66 51.63
C ASP A 136 23.97 -4.31 52.91
N PHE A 137 22.78 -4.86 53.10
CA PHE A 137 22.02 -4.66 54.33
C PHE A 137 22.78 -5.16 55.58
N GLU A 138 23.28 -6.40 55.56
CA GLU A 138 23.99 -6.99 56.71
C GLU A 138 25.28 -6.23 57.04
N LEU A 139 26.00 -5.74 56.03
CA LEU A 139 27.23 -4.98 56.18
C LEU A 139 27.00 -3.59 56.80
N TRP A 140 25.92 -2.92 56.39
CA TRP A 140 25.65 -1.54 56.76
C TRP A 140 24.74 -1.42 58.00
N ALA A 141 23.88 -2.41 58.30
CA ALA A 141 22.97 -2.36 59.44
C ALA A 141 23.64 -1.98 60.80
N PRO A 142 24.86 -2.43 61.14
CA PRO A 142 25.53 -2.04 62.38
C PRO A 142 25.94 -0.55 62.49
N THR A 143 25.89 0.20 61.38
CA THR A 143 26.14 1.66 61.39
C THR A 143 24.93 2.47 61.80
N LEU A 144 23.74 1.89 61.78
CA LEU A 144 22.50 2.61 62.00
C LEU A 144 22.38 3.03 63.46
N SER A 145 21.99 4.29 63.66
CA SER A 145 21.76 4.87 64.97
C SER A 145 20.45 4.37 65.59
N ASP A 146 20.19 4.75 66.84
CA ASP A 146 18.89 4.54 67.49
C ASP A 146 17.74 5.25 66.76
N ARG A 147 18.01 6.08 65.74
CA ARG A 147 17.02 6.74 64.87
C ARG A 147 17.01 6.17 63.44
N GLY A 148 17.77 5.10 63.20
CA GLY A 148 18.08 4.57 61.87
C GLY A 148 16.87 4.06 61.10
N VAL A 149 16.74 4.53 59.86
CA VAL A 149 15.76 4.08 58.85
C VAL A 149 16.51 3.59 57.61
N VAL A 150 16.07 2.46 57.06
CA VAL A 150 16.59 1.89 55.81
C VAL A 150 15.51 1.95 54.74
N LEU A 151 15.89 2.43 53.56
CA LEU A 151 15.06 2.42 52.36
C LEU A 151 15.56 1.38 51.38
N PHE A 152 14.65 0.57 50.84
CA PHE A 152 14.91 -0.39 49.76
C PHE A 152 14.06 -0.02 48.55
N HIS A 153 14.67 0.25 47.40
CA HIS A 153 13.93 0.42 46.15
C HIS A 153 13.63 -0.95 45.50
N ASP A 154 12.86 -0.98 44.41
CA ASP A 154 12.53 -2.20 43.65
C ASP A 154 11.85 -3.37 44.41
N THR A 155 11.22 -3.08 45.56
CA THR A 155 10.50 -4.09 46.37
C THR A 155 9.32 -4.76 45.64
N ASN A 156 8.82 -4.16 44.56
CA ASN A 156 7.70 -4.68 43.76
C ASN A 156 8.11 -5.25 42.39
N VAL A 157 9.41 -5.37 42.10
CA VAL A 157 9.91 -6.01 40.88
C VAL A 157 9.91 -7.53 41.01
N ARG A 158 9.40 -8.25 40.00
CA ARG A 158 9.33 -9.73 39.96
C ARG A 158 9.89 -10.24 38.64
N ARG A 159 11.21 -10.20 38.49
CA ARG A 159 11.94 -10.69 37.31
C ARG A 159 12.97 -11.75 37.72
N PRO A 160 13.40 -12.64 36.81
CA PRO A 160 14.59 -13.45 37.02
C PRO A 160 15.77 -12.53 37.41
N ASP A 161 16.61 -12.97 38.34
CA ASP A 161 17.79 -12.26 38.87
C ASP A 161 17.52 -11.02 39.75
N TYR A 162 16.25 -10.64 39.98
CA TYR A 162 15.85 -9.60 40.95
C TYR A 162 15.38 -10.22 42.28
N GLY A 163 16.10 -9.90 43.36
CA GLY A 163 15.89 -10.48 44.70
C GLY A 163 15.54 -9.49 45.82
N VAL A 164 15.45 -8.19 45.54
CA VAL A 164 15.13 -7.18 46.58
C VAL A 164 13.80 -7.46 47.27
N TRP A 165 12.80 -7.91 46.50
CA TRP A 165 11.50 -8.29 47.06
C TRP A 165 11.53 -9.50 47.98
N GLN A 166 12.49 -10.42 47.77
CA GLN A 166 12.66 -11.61 48.60
C GLN A 166 13.22 -11.21 49.96
N LEU A 167 14.28 -10.39 49.95
CA LEU A 167 14.83 -9.83 51.19
C LEU A 167 13.79 -8.96 51.91
N TRP A 168 13.05 -8.12 51.17
CA TRP A 168 11.99 -7.30 51.75
C TRP A 168 10.93 -8.13 52.47
N ALA A 169 10.49 -9.24 51.87
CA ALA A 169 9.54 -10.15 52.48
C ALA A 169 10.06 -10.76 53.80
N GLU A 170 11.36 -11.03 53.90
CA GLU A 170 11.98 -11.54 55.13
C GLU A 170 12.09 -10.48 56.23
N LEU A 171 12.38 -9.23 55.86
CA LEU A 171 12.66 -8.15 56.80
C LEU A 171 11.39 -7.48 57.34
N LYS A 172 10.36 -7.32 56.50
CA LYS A 172 9.17 -6.53 56.86
C LYS A 172 8.39 -7.12 58.04
N ASP A 173 8.38 -8.43 58.20
CA ASP A 173 7.69 -9.07 59.33
C ASP A 173 8.48 -9.00 60.65
N ARG A 174 9.77 -8.65 60.57
CA ARG A 174 10.69 -8.61 61.73
C ARG A 174 10.89 -7.21 62.29
N HIS A 175 10.57 -6.18 61.53
CA HIS A 175 10.79 -4.78 61.90
C HIS A 175 9.59 -3.91 61.54
N PRO A 176 9.36 -2.80 62.26
CA PRO A 176 8.36 -1.81 61.85
C PRO A 176 8.63 -1.31 60.43
N HIS A 177 7.64 -1.39 59.55
CA HIS A 177 7.81 -1.11 58.14
C HIS A 177 6.64 -0.33 57.53
N PHE A 178 6.87 0.23 56.34
CA PHE A 178 5.84 0.69 55.40
C PHE A 178 6.31 0.43 53.97
N GLU A 179 5.41 0.04 53.07
CA GLU A 179 5.77 -0.29 51.68
C GLU A 179 4.95 0.54 50.70
N PHE A 180 5.60 1.26 49.79
CA PHE A 180 4.98 1.82 48.60
C PHE A 180 5.05 0.81 47.45
N VAL A 181 4.01 0.77 46.61
CA VAL A 181 3.87 -0.19 45.50
C VAL A 181 3.92 0.47 44.11
N HIS A 182 3.89 1.81 44.04
CA HIS A 182 4.10 2.56 42.79
C HIS A 182 5.60 2.72 42.53
N SER A 183 5.98 3.12 41.30
CA SER A 183 7.38 3.42 40.96
C SER A 183 8.33 2.28 41.39
N TYR A 184 7.99 1.06 40.95
CA TYR A 184 8.73 -0.19 41.20
C TYR A 184 8.82 -0.63 42.67
N GLY A 185 8.22 0.14 43.56
CA GLY A 185 8.09 -0.11 44.99
C GLY A 185 9.21 0.53 45.82
N LEU A 186 8.87 0.92 47.04
CA LEU A 186 9.83 1.47 48.01
C LEU A 186 9.49 0.94 49.40
N GLY A 187 10.37 0.12 49.95
CA GLY A 187 10.29 -0.38 51.32
C GLY A 187 10.94 0.59 52.29
N VAL A 188 10.23 0.91 53.38
CA VAL A 188 10.70 1.75 54.48
C VAL A 188 10.80 0.86 55.72
N LEU A 189 12.01 0.59 56.20
CA LEU A 189 12.28 -0.28 57.34
C LEU A 189 12.88 0.54 58.48
N ALA A 190 12.38 0.39 59.71
CA ALA A 190 12.98 1.04 60.87
C ALA A 190 13.74 0.06 61.76
N LEU A 191 15.02 0.34 62.00
CA LEU A 191 15.88 -0.42 62.91
C LEU A 191 16.11 0.31 64.24
N GLY A 192 16.02 1.65 64.25
CA GLY A 192 16.15 2.46 65.46
C GLY A 192 14.89 2.51 66.33
N SER A 193 15.07 2.63 67.65
CA SER A 193 13.98 2.75 68.63
C SER A 193 13.46 4.18 68.87
N GLU A 194 14.21 5.21 68.49
CA GLU A 194 13.94 6.63 68.76
C GLU A 194 13.43 7.42 67.53
N LEU A 195 12.37 6.91 66.90
CA LEU A 195 11.80 7.52 65.69
C LEU A 195 10.86 8.71 66.01
N PRO A 196 10.85 9.76 65.16
CA PRO A 196 9.88 10.85 65.26
C PRO A 196 8.42 10.36 65.22
N ALA A 197 7.53 11.03 65.96
CA ALA A 197 6.12 10.64 66.05
C ALA A 197 5.40 10.51 64.69
N PRO A 198 5.61 11.41 63.70
CA PRO A 198 4.98 11.25 62.38
C PRO A 198 5.43 9.98 61.65
N LEU A 199 6.70 9.59 61.76
CA LEU A 199 7.24 8.37 61.15
C LEU A 199 6.72 7.10 61.85
N ARG A 200 6.65 7.09 63.19
CA ARG A 200 6.02 5.96 63.92
C ARG A 200 4.57 5.73 63.49
N ARG A 201 3.82 6.80 63.25
CA ARG A 201 2.44 6.73 62.75
C ARG A 201 2.35 6.19 61.32
N LEU A 202 3.33 6.50 60.46
CA LEU A 202 3.41 5.92 59.12
C LEU A 202 3.61 4.40 59.22
N LEU A 203 4.60 3.95 59.99
CA LEU A 203 4.92 2.53 60.13
C LEU A 203 3.75 1.75 60.76
N ALA A 204 3.07 2.32 61.75
CA ALA A 204 1.87 1.72 62.34
C ALA A 204 0.69 1.59 61.35
N ALA A 205 0.62 2.46 60.33
CA ALA A 205 -0.44 2.41 59.34
C ALA A 205 -0.41 1.14 58.48
N SER A 206 0.73 0.46 58.37
CA SER A 206 0.87 -0.82 57.64
C SER A 206 0.03 -1.95 58.25
N ALA A 207 -0.41 -1.81 59.51
CA ALA A 207 -1.34 -2.74 60.14
C ALA A 207 -2.83 -2.39 59.88
N GLU A 208 -3.13 -1.28 59.21
CA GLU A 208 -4.48 -0.77 58.94
C GLU A 208 -4.71 -0.63 57.41
N PRO A 209 -5.30 -1.64 56.72
CA PRO A 209 -5.35 -1.68 55.25
C PRO A 209 -5.95 -0.43 54.58
N ALA A 210 -7.01 0.14 55.15
CA ALA A 210 -7.64 1.34 54.60
C ALA A 210 -6.75 2.59 54.73
N ARG A 211 -6.00 2.71 55.82
CA ARG A 211 -5.08 3.83 56.06
C ARG A 211 -3.80 3.68 55.23
N GLU A 212 -3.27 2.46 55.16
CA GLU A 212 -2.15 2.09 54.29
C GLU A 212 -2.45 2.46 52.82
N ALA A 213 -3.61 2.02 52.30
CA ALA A 213 -4.04 2.33 50.94
C ALA A 213 -4.20 3.84 50.71
N GLY A 214 -4.77 4.58 51.67
CA GLY A 214 -4.92 6.04 51.57
C GLY A 214 -3.58 6.78 51.51
N ILE A 215 -2.60 6.37 52.32
CA ILE A 215 -1.25 6.98 52.30
C ILE A 215 -0.51 6.64 51.01
N ARG A 216 -0.59 5.39 50.54
CA ARG A 216 -0.05 4.98 49.23
C ARG A 216 -0.63 5.82 48.10
N ALA A 217 -1.96 5.95 48.06
CA ALA A 217 -2.65 6.72 47.04
C ALA A 217 -2.23 8.19 47.03
N LEU A 218 -2.04 8.79 48.21
CA LEU A 218 -1.62 10.19 48.35
C LEU A 218 -0.23 10.43 47.76
N PHE A 219 0.78 9.65 48.18
CA PHE A 219 2.14 9.82 47.65
C PHE A 219 2.26 9.38 46.19
N ALA A 220 1.56 8.33 45.77
CA ALA A 220 1.52 7.91 44.37
C ALA A 220 0.91 9.00 43.48
N ALA A 221 -0.17 9.66 43.92
CA ALA A 221 -0.80 10.74 43.16
C ALA A 221 0.14 11.94 42.97
N ARG A 222 0.89 12.32 44.01
CA ARG A 222 1.87 13.40 43.90
C ARG A 222 3.08 12.98 43.06
N GLY A 223 3.56 11.75 43.24
CA GLY A 223 4.64 11.16 42.45
C GLY A 223 4.34 11.13 40.95
N ARG A 224 3.08 10.83 40.56
CA ARG A 224 2.64 10.88 39.17
C ARG A 224 2.84 12.26 38.52
N GLY A 225 2.64 13.34 39.26
CA GLY A 225 2.90 14.69 38.74
C GLY A 225 4.36 14.91 38.36
N VAL A 226 5.28 14.37 39.15
CA VAL A 226 6.73 14.44 38.91
C VAL A 226 7.12 13.58 37.71
N THR A 227 6.60 12.34 37.62
CA THR A 227 6.88 11.46 36.47
C THR A 227 6.28 11.98 35.17
N PHE A 228 5.08 12.57 35.20
CA PHE A 228 4.47 13.18 34.02
C PHE A 228 5.28 14.38 33.51
N ARG A 229 5.84 15.21 34.40
CA ARG A 229 6.70 16.31 33.97
C ARG A 229 7.96 15.79 33.29
N LEU A 230 8.62 14.78 33.86
CA LEU A 230 9.79 14.15 33.25
C LEU A 230 9.48 13.61 31.85
N GLN A 231 8.36 12.89 31.70
CA GLN A 231 7.91 12.36 30.41
C GLN A 231 7.58 13.49 29.42
N ALA A 232 6.94 14.57 29.87
CA ALA A 232 6.61 15.72 29.03
C ALA A 232 7.87 16.44 28.52
N GLU A 233 8.86 16.66 29.39
CA GLU A 233 10.15 17.27 29.00
C GLU A 233 10.92 16.37 28.02
N GLN A 234 10.90 15.05 28.22
CA GLN A 234 11.49 14.08 27.29
C GLN A 234 10.78 14.10 25.93
N HIS A 235 9.45 14.07 25.92
CA HIS A 235 8.66 14.13 24.69
C HIS A 235 8.85 15.46 23.96
N GLN A 236 8.98 16.57 24.68
CA GLN A 236 9.24 17.89 24.08
C GLN A 236 10.63 17.96 23.46
N ALA A 237 11.66 17.45 24.15
CA ALA A 237 13.02 17.40 23.60
C ALA A 237 13.09 16.51 22.35
N GLU A 238 12.41 15.37 22.37
CA GLU A 238 12.33 14.46 21.23
C GLU A 238 11.53 15.08 20.06
N ALA A 239 10.41 15.75 20.34
CA ALA A 239 9.64 16.45 19.33
C ALA A 239 10.46 17.57 18.66
N LEU A 240 11.26 18.32 19.43
CA LEU A 240 12.16 19.34 18.88
C LEU A 240 13.26 18.74 18.01
N ARG A 241 13.83 17.59 18.41
CA ARG A 241 14.80 16.84 17.61
C ARG A 241 14.18 16.39 16.28
N LEU A 242 13.00 15.76 16.34
CA LEU A 242 12.27 15.29 15.17
C LEU A 242 11.83 16.43 14.24
N LEU A 243 11.43 17.59 14.79
CA LEU A 243 11.13 18.79 14.00
C LEU A 243 12.38 19.32 13.28
N GLY A 244 13.55 19.29 13.93
CA GLY A 244 14.83 19.64 13.30
C GLY A 244 15.19 18.69 12.15
N GLU A 245 14.99 17.38 12.36
CA GLU A 245 15.23 16.35 11.34
C GLU A 245 14.25 16.46 10.17
N ALA A 246 12.96 16.70 10.45
CA ALA A 246 11.94 16.95 9.44
C ALA A 246 12.24 18.22 8.63
N GLY A 247 12.70 19.30 9.28
CA GLY A 247 13.13 20.52 8.60
C GLY A 247 14.33 20.29 7.67
N ALA A 248 15.33 19.54 8.12
CA ALA A 248 16.48 19.17 7.29
C ALA A 248 16.07 18.28 6.10
N ALA A 249 15.18 17.30 6.33
CA ALA A 249 14.64 16.43 5.29
C ALA A 249 13.80 17.22 4.27
N GLN A 250 13.00 18.19 4.72
CA GLN A 250 12.20 19.05 3.84
C GLN A 250 13.07 19.96 2.97
N GLN A 251 14.17 20.49 3.51
CA GLN A 251 15.15 21.25 2.73
C GLN A 251 15.85 20.37 1.68
N GLN A 252 16.20 19.13 2.02
CA GLN A 252 16.76 18.18 1.06
C GLN A 252 15.76 17.77 -0.03
N ALA A 253 14.48 17.59 0.34
CA ALA A 253 13.41 17.30 -0.60
C ALA A 253 13.17 18.47 -1.57
N ALA A 254 13.15 19.71 -1.08
CA ALA A 254 13.03 20.91 -1.92
C ALA A 254 14.21 21.03 -2.91
N ALA A 255 15.44 20.78 -2.44
CA ALA A 255 16.62 20.76 -3.31
C ALA A 255 16.60 19.60 -4.33
N ALA A 256 16.00 18.47 -3.99
CA ALA A 256 15.79 17.36 -4.93
C ALA A 256 14.72 17.69 -5.98
N GLN A 257 13.59 18.29 -5.58
CA GLN A 257 12.52 18.73 -6.48
C GLN A 257 13.03 19.78 -7.48
N GLN A 258 13.85 20.74 -7.02
CA GLN A 258 14.45 21.73 -7.91
C GLN A 258 15.39 21.08 -8.95
N ARG A 259 16.25 20.14 -8.52
CA ARG A 259 17.10 19.37 -9.45
C ARG A 259 16.29 18.53 -10.44
N GLN A 260 15.16 17.97 -10.01
CA GLN A 260 14.25 17.23 -10.86
C GLN A 260 13.56 18.13 -11.90
N ALA A 261 13.11 19.32 -11.49
CA ALA A 261 12.53 20.30 -12.41
C ALA A 261 13.57 20.76 -13.48
N GLU A 262 14.81 21.03 -13.06
CA GLU A 262 15.90 21.37 -13.98
C GLU A 262 16.27 20.21 -14.94
N ALA A 263 16.15 18.97 -14.48
CA ALA A 263 16.36 17.79 -15.31
C ALA A 263 15.21 17.59 -16.33
N GLN A 264 13.96 17.77 -15.90
CA GLN A 264 12.78 17.70 -16.76
C GLN A 264 12.80 18.79 -17.84
N GLN A 265 13.21 20.02 -17.48
CA GLN A 265 13.37 21.09 -18.45
C GLN A 265 14.45 20.75 -19.50
N ARG A 266 15.63 20.27 -19.05
CA ARG A 266 16.69 19.84 -19.98
C ARG A 266 16.26 18.68 -20.88
N GLN A 267 15.44 17.76 -20.36
CA GLN A 267 14.87 16.68 -21.15
C GLN A 267 13.89 17.21 -22.21
N ALA A 268 12.98 18.11 -21.84
CA ALA A 268 12.04 18.73 -22.78
C ALA A 268 12.79 19.52 -23.89
N GLU A 269 13.85 20.25 -23.53
CA GLU A 269 14.71 20.94 -24.49
C GLU A 269 15.43 19.97 -25.43
N ALA A 270 15.93 18.84 -24.91
CA ALA A 270 16.57 17.80 -25.71
C ALA A 270 15.58 17.09 -26.67
N GLU A 271 14.36 16.80 -26.22
CA GLU A 271 13.29 16.21 -27.04
C GLU A 271 12.86 17.16 -28.16
N ALA A 272 12.73 18.46 -27.87
CA ALA A 272 12.44 19.48 -28.89
C ALA A 272 13.57 19.63 -29.90
N ALA A 273 14.83 19.59 -29.45
CA ALA A 273 16.00 19.62 -30.33
C ALA A 273 16.08 18.36 -31.22
N LEU A 274 15.76 17.18 -30.67
CA LEU A 274 15.71 15.93 -31.41
C LEU A 274 14.62 15.96 -32.48
N GLY A 275 13.40 16.40 -32.15
CA GLY A 275 12.32 16.53 -33.13
C GLY A 275 12.65 17.53 -34.25
N THR A 276 13.38 18.61 -33.94
CA THR A 276 13.88 19.56 -34.94
C THR A 276 14.93 18.92 -35.86
N ALA A 277 15.86 18.14 -35.30
CA ALA A 277 16.89 17.43 -36.04
C ALA A 277 16.30 16.34 -36.96
N GLU A 278 15.31 15.59 -36.48
CA GLU A 278 14.58 14.59 -37.27
C GLU A 278 13.86 15.23 -38.46
N THR A 279 13.14 16.33 -38.23
CA THR A 279 12.46 17.09 -39.30
C THR A 279 13.46 17.62 -40.34
N ALA A 280 14.61 18.13 -39.90
CA ALA A 280 15.67 18.60 -40.78
C ALA A 280 16.30 17.45 -41.59
N ALA A 281 16.52 16.29 -40.97
CA ALA A 281 17.05 15.10 -41.63
C ALA A 281 16.08 14.55 -42.67
N GLU A 282 14.78 14.51 -42.39
CA GLU A 282 13.75 14.12 -43.35
C GLU A 282 13.68 15.09 -44.53
N THR A 283 13.74 16.40 -44.27
CA THR A 283 13.75 17.43 -45.32
C THR A 283 14.98 17.28 -46.22
N LEU A 284 16.17 17.10 -45.63
CA LEU A 284 17.40 16.88 -46.38
C LEU A 284 17.34 15.57 -47.19
N ALA A 285 16.80 14.49 -46.62
CA ALA A 285 16.61 13.22 -47.33
C ALA A 285 15.66 13.37 -48.52
N GLN A 286 14.57 14.15 -48.38
CA GLN A 286 13.67 14.46 -49.49
C GLN A 286 14.37 15.28 -50.59
N GLN A 287 15.13 16.31 -50.22
CA GLN A 287 15.91 17.12 -51.17
C GLN A 287 16.95 16.28 -51.92
N LEU A 288 17.70 15.42 -51.22
CA LEU A 288 18.67 14.52 -51.84
C LEU A 288 18.00 13.52 -52.78
N ARG A 289 16.84 12.94 -52.40
CA ARG A 289 16.05 12.07 -53.30
C ARG A 289 15.54 12.82 -54.54
N GLN A 290 15.21 14.10 -54.42
CA GLN A 290 14.81 14.92 -55.56
C GLN A 290 16.00 15.24 -56.47
N GLN A 291 17.14 15.65 -55.90
CA GLN A 291 18.38 15.90 -56.66
C GLN A 291 18.86 14.64 -57.37
N LEU A 292 18.82 13.47 -56.72
CA LEU A 292 19.18 12.20 -57.32
C LEU A 292 18.27 11.87 -58.52
N ARG A 293 16.95 12.07 -58.39
CA ARG A 293 16.00 11.89 -59.50
C ARG A 293 16.30 12.84 -60.67
N HIS A 294 16.61 14.11 -60.41
CA HIS A 294 16.99 15.07 -61.45
C HIS A 294 18.31 14.70 -62.13
N ALA A 295 19.32 14.28 -61.36
CA ALA A 295 20.61 13.84 -61.90
C ALA A 295 20.46 12.58 -62.77
N GLN A 296 19.65 11.62 -62.35
CA GLN A 296 19.34 10.41 -63.12
C GLN A 296 18.63 10.75 -64.43
N ALA A 297 17.63 11.63 -64.40
CA ALA A 297 16.93 12.08 -65.61
C ALA A 297 17.86 12.82 -66.58
N ALA A 298 18.73 13.70 -66.07
CA ALA A 298 19.72 14.42 -66.88
C ALA A 298 20.74 13.47 -67.53
N ALA A 299 21.24 12.48 -66.78
CA ALA A 299 22.15 11.46 -67.30
C ALA A 299 21.49 10.63 -68.41
N GLN A 300 20.23 10.22 -68.22
CA GLN A 300 19.47 9.46 -69.22
C GLN A 300 19.22 10.29 -70.49
N GLN A 301 18.94 11.58 -70.35
CA GLN A 301 18.76 12.50 -71.47
C GLN A 301 20.08 12.78 -72.22
N MET A 302 21.21 12.95 -71.52
CA MET A 302 22.52 13.07 -72.14
C MET A 302 22.89 11.80 -72.90
N GLN A 303 22.62 10.62 -72.33
CA GLN A 303 22.89 9.34 -72.98
C GLN A 303 22.06 9.16 -74.26
N THR A 304 20.78 9.52 -74.21
CA THR A 304 19.88 9.51 -75.38
C THR A 304 20.35 10.48 -76.46
N THR A 305 20.77 11.68 -76.07
CA THR A 305 21.28 12.71 -77.00
C THR A 305 22.60 12.29 -77.63
N ALA A 306 23.50 11.67 -76.88
CA ALA A 306 24.75 11.12 -77.39
C ALA A 306 24.51 9.99 -78.40
N LEU A 307 23.55 9.10 -78.13
CA LEU A 307 23.14 8.05 -79.06
C LEU A 307 22.56 8.62 -80.36
N GLN A 308 21.67 9.62 -80.27
CA GLN A 308 21.10 10.28 -81.45
C GLN A 308 22.15 11.04 -82.28
N ALA A 309 23.11 11.71 -81.62
CA ALA A 309 24.20 12.40 -82.30
C ALA A 309 25.17 11.42 -82.99
N HIS A 310 25.40 10.26 -82.37
CA HIS A 310 26.20 9.17 -82.93
C HIS A 310 25.52 8.57 -84.18
N ASP A 311 24.22 8.28 -84.13
CA ASP A 311 23.45 7.78 -85.28
C ASP A 311 23.43 8.80 -86.44
N ALA A 312 23.25 10.10 -86.13
CA ALA A 312 23.30 11.15 -87.14
C ALA A 312 24.72 11.33 -87.74
N ALA A 313 25.78 11.09 -86.98
CA ALA A 313 27.15 11.09 -87.48
C ALA A 313 27.41 9.88 -88.40
N LEU A 314 27.00 8.68 -87.99
CA LEU A 314 27.07 7.47 -88.81
C LEU A 314 26.28 7.60 -90.11
N GLY A 315 25.09 8.20 -90.07
CA GLY A 315 24.29 8.49 -91.27
C GLY A 315 24.98 9.46 -92.24
N ARG A 316 25.67 10.49 -91.72
CA ARG A 316 26.46 11.43 -92.54
C ARG A 316 27.70 10.78 -93.15
N GLU A 317 28.41 9.96 -92.38
CA GLU A 317 29.56 9.20 -92.90
C GLU A 317 29.14 8.17 -93.95
N ALA A 318 28.04 7.46 -93.74
CA ALA A 318 27.51 6.51 -94.73
C ALA A 318 27.14 7.21 -96.05
N ALA A 319 26.50 8.39 -95.98
CA ALA A 319 26.18 9.19 -97.16
C ALA A 319 27.44 9.72 -97.87
N ALA A 320 28.45 10.16 -97.12
CA ALA A 320 29.73 10.62 -97.68
C ALA A 320 30.52 9.48 -98.34
N VAL A 321 30.52 8.28 -97.74
CA VAL A 321 31.15 7.08 -98.32
C VAL A 321 30.42 6.64 -99.60
N ALA A 322 29.09 6.73 -99.64
CA ALA A 322 28.32 6.44 -100.84
C ALA A 322 28.65 7.40 -101.99
N ALA A 323 28.72 8.71 -101.70
CA ALA A 323 29.11 9.74 -102.68
C ALA A 323 30.54 9.54 -103.17
N ALA A 324 31.50 9.27 -102.27
CA ALA A 324 32.89 9.03 -102.61
C ALA A 324 33.09 7.75 -103.46
N ARG A 325 32.29 6.69 -103.23
CA ARG A 325 32.30 5.49 -104.08
C ARG A 325 31.80 5.78 -105.49
N GLN A 326 30.77 6.62 -105.63
CA GLN A 326 30.27 7.06 -106.94
C GLN A 326 31.32 7.89 -107.70
N GLU A 327 32.02 8.79 -107.01
CA GLU A 327 33.08 9.62 -107.60
C GLU A 327 34.31 8.78 -107.98
N ALA A 328 34.73 7.84 -107.14
CA ALA A 328 35.83 6.93 -107.41
C ALA A 328 35.57 6.03 -108.64
N ALA A 329 34.33 5.54 -108.79
CA ALA A 329 33.92 4.78 -109.97
C ALA A 329 34.01 5.64 -111.25
N GLY A 330 33.62 6.92 -111.18
CA GLY A 330 33.77 7.86 -112.30
C GLY A 330 35.22 8.18 -112.66
N LEU A 331 36.10 8.31 -111.65
CA LEU A 331 37.52 8.60 -111.85
C LEU A 331 38.29 7.39 -112.41
N GLN A 332 37.95 6.16 -112.02
CA GLN A 332 38.58 4.94 -112.57
C GLN A 332 38.36 4.79 -114.08
N VAL A 333 37.16 5.12 -114.56
CA VAL A 333 36.85 5.11 -116.01
C VAL A 333 37.72 6.11 -116.76
N ARG A 334 37.95 7.29 -116.17
CA ARG A 334 38.75 8.37 -116.80
C ARG A 334 40.25 8.09 -116.79
N LEU A 335 40.73 7.37 -115.78
CA LEU A 335 42.14 6.99 -115.63
C LEU A 335 42.52 5.92 -116.66
N GLY A 336 41.65 4.93 -116.91
CA GLY A 336 41.86 3.94 -117.97
C GLY A 336 41.95 4.55 -119.38
N ALA A 337 41.18 5.61 -119.66
CA ALA A 337 41.24 6.30 -120.95
C ALA A 337 42.58 7.05 -121.17
N LEU A 338 43.15 7.64 -120.11
CA LEU A 338 44.40 8.40 -120.18
C LEU A 338 45.65 7.52 -120.23
N GLU A 339 45.63 6.33 -119.60
CA GLU A 339 46.75 5.39 -119.65
C GLU A 339 46.94 4.78 -121.05
N GLU A 340 45.86 4.63 -121.81
CA GLU A 340 45.94 4.14 -123.19
C GLU A 340 46.50 5.20 -124.15
N GLU A 341 46.14 6.48 -123.97
CA GLU A 341 46.73 7.61 -124.72
C GLU A 341 48.25 7.75 -124.48
N LEU A 342 48.70 7.58 -123.24
CA LEU A 342 50.14 7.64 -122.91
C LEU A 342 50.93 6.47 -123.48
N ARG A 343 50.31 5.29 -123.60
CA ARG A 343 50.97 4.11 -124.19
C ARG A 343 51.20 4.32 -125.69
N GLN A 344 50.20 4.87 -126.40
CA GLN A 344 50.32 5.14 -127.84
C GLN A 344 51.38 6.20 -128.18
N MET A 345 51.58 7.22 -127.33
CA MET A 345 52.65 8.21 -127.56
C MET A 345 54.06 7.66 -127.32
N ARG A 346 54.22 6.64 -126.48
CA ARG A 346 55.53 6.07 -126.16
C ARG A 346 56.10 5.17 -127.26
N ASP A 347 55.25 4.61 -128.11
CA ASP A 347 55.64 3.66 -129.15
C ASP A 347 55.85 4.30 -130.54
N SER A 348 55.72 5.62 -130.66
CA SER A 348 55.87 6.35 -131.93
C SER A 348 57.33 6.67 -132.29
N THR A 349 57.65 6.55 -133.57
CA THR A 349 59.00 6.55 -134.18
C THR A 349 59.89 7.74 -133.79
N PHE A 350 59.26 8.86 -133.40
CA PHE A 350 59.94 10.09 -132.96
C PHE A 350 60.68 9.91 -131.62
N TRP A 351 60.23 8.99 -130.77
CA TRP A 351 60.80 8.81 -129.43
C TRP A 351 62.06 7.94 -129.38
N ARG A 352 62.32 7.15 -130.43
CA ARG A 352 63.54 6.35 -130.58
C ARG A 352 64.68 7.15 -131.21
N MET A 353 64.39 8.11 -132.09
CA MET A 353 65.40 8.93 -132.77
C MET A 353 66.09 9.98 -131.87
N THR A 354 65.48 10.39 -130.76
CA THR A 354 66.02 11.43 -129.87
C THR A 354 66.74 10.88 -128.62
N GLY A 355 67.20 9.62 -128.67
CA GLY A 355 67.89 8.93 -127.58
C GLY A 355 69.25 9.51 -127.19
N PRO A 356 70.18 9.77 -128.14
CA PRO A 356 71.54 10.22 -127.79
C PRO A 356 71.58 11.62 -127.16
N LEU A 357 70.66 12.52 -127.56
CA LEU A 357 70.55 13.88 -127.03
C LEU A 357 69.99 13.94 -125.59
N ARG A 358 69.39 12.84 -125.07
CA ARG A 358 68.86 12.74 -123.70
C ARG A 358 69.86 12.17 -122.68
N SER A 359 70.86 11.42 -123.11
CA SER A 359 71.89 10.84 -122.22
C SER A 359 72.72 11.92 -121.49
N ALA A 360 72.90 13.09 -122.13
CA ALA A 360 73.66 14.21 -121.58
C ALA A 360 72.98 14.89 -120.36
N ALA A 361 71.68 14.69 -120.14
CA ALA A 361 70.99 15.22 -118.95
C ALA A 361 71.18 14.35 -117.69
N GLY A 362 71.85 13.20 -117.81
CA GLY A 362 72.22 12.31 -116.70
C GLY A 362 73.46 12.75 -115.91
N LEU A 363 74.22 13.74 -116.41
CA LEU A 363 75.56 14.10 -115.89
C LEU A 363 75.58 15.23 -114.85
N LEU A 364 74.44 15.61 -114.25
CA LEU A 364 74.40 16.64 -113.20
C LEU A 364 74.25 16.02 -111.79
N PRO A 365 75.19 16.26 -110.86
CA PRO A 365 75.14 15.74 -109.50
C PRO A 365 73.96 16.28 -108.65
N GLN A 366 73.51 15.47 -107.69
CA GLN A 366 72.26 15.65 -106.92
C GLN A 366 72.08 16.94 -106.08
N PRO A 367 73.11 17.66 -105.56
CA PRO A 367 72.85 18.83 -104.72
C PRO A 367 72.17 19.97 -105.50
N ALA A 368 72.47 20.08 -106.80
CA ALA A 368 71.95 21.13 -107.67
C ALA A 368 70.45 20.97 -108.02
N ARG A 369 69.89 19.76 -107.92
CA ARG A 369 68.44 19.50 -108.15
C ARG A 369 67.57 19.78 -106.92
N ARG A 370 68.14 19.94 -105.72
CA ARG A 370 67.40 20.19 -104.47
C ARG A 370 67.25 21.67 -104.09
N LEU A 371 68.18 22.53 -104.50
CA LEU A 371 68.12 23.98 -104.18
C LEU A 371 67.02 24.73 -104.95
N GLY A 372 66.70 24.31 -106.18
CA GLY A 372 65.67 24.95 -107.02
C GLY A 372 64.21 24.74 -106.57
N ARG A 373 63.92 23.76 -105.71
CA ARG A 373 62.56 23.45 -105.24
C ARG A 373 62.22 24.02 -103.86
N GLY A 374 63.22 24.46 -103.10
CA GLY A 374 63.04 25.17 -101.82
C GLY A 374 62.64 26.64 -101.99
N GLY A 375 63.25 27.33 -102.96
CA GLY A 375 62.98 28.74 -103.27
C GLY A 375 61.55 29.00 -103.76
N ALA A 376 61.00 28.08 -104.55
CA ALA A 376 59.64 28.20 -105.09
C ALA A 376 58.53 28.07 -104.02
N LYS A 377 58.79 27.37 -102.90
CA LYS A 377 57.82 27.23 -101.79
C LYS A 377 57.86 28.41 -100.83
N LEU A 378 59.03 28.99 -100.58
CA LEU A 378 59.18 30.20 -99.76
C LEU A 378 58.57 31.44 -100.43
N LEU A 379 58.76 31.59 -101.75
CA LEU A 379 58.11 32.65 -102.54
C LEU A 379 56.58 32.53 -102.50
N ARG A 380 56.04 31.31 -102.60
CA ARG A 380 54.59 31.07 -102.51
C ARG A 380 54.03 31.39 -101.12
N TRP A 381 54.74 31.11 -100.03
CA TRP A 381 54.28 31.42 -98.66
C TRP A 381 54.41 32.89 -98.27
N SER A 382 55.34 33.61 -98.88
CA SER A 382 55.45 35.07 -98.76
C SER A 382 54.35 35.79 -99.55
N LEU A 383 54.10 35.37 -100.81
CA LEU A 383 53.08 35.97 -101.68
C LEU A 383 51.65 35.68 -101.23
N THR A 384 51.42 34.64 -100.44
CA THR A 384 50.08 34.28 -99.93
C THR A 384 49.83 34.74 -98.49
N LEU A 385 50.76 35.47 -97.87
CA LEU A 385 50.69 35.96 -96.47
C LEU A 385 50.52 34.84 -95.41
N GLN A 386 50.69 33.57 -95.79
CA GLN A 386 50.45 32.41 -94.94
C GLN A 386 51.62 32.07 -93.99
N LEU A 387 52.77 32.73 -94.15
CA LEU A 387 53.98 32.46 -93.36
C LEU A 387 53.80 32.77 -91.86
N ARG A 388 53.10 33.86 -91.50
CA ARG A 388 52.86 34.24 -90.10
C ARG A 388 51.86 33.33 -89.36
N ARG A 389 51.00 32.63 -90.09
CA ARG A 389 50.01 31.69 -89.53
C ARG A 389 50.66 30.33 -89.23
N ARG A 390 51.45 29.80 -90.17
CA ARG A 390 52.16 28.52 -90.01
C ARG A 390 53.26 28.54 -88.92
N LEU A 391 53.90 29.69 -88.69
CA LEU A 391 54.87 29.85 -87.59
C LEU A 391 54.20 29.96 -86.20
N ARG A 392 52.93 30.40 -86.12
CA ARG A 392 52.16 30.45 -84.87
C ARG A 392 51.58 29.08 -84.48
N GLU A 393 51.07 28.33 -85.46
CA GLU A 393 50.57 26.96 -85.26
C GLU A 393 51.66 26.00 -84.74
N ARG A 394 52.93 26.18 -85.15
CA ARG A 394 54.05 25.37 -84.66
C ARG A 394 54.55 25.75 -83.25
N ARG A 395 54.31 26.99 -82.80
CA ARG A 395 54.70 27.48 -81.46
C ARG A 395 53.68 27.09 -80.38
N ALA A 396 52.40 26.93 -80.73
CA ALA A 396 51.33 26.50 -79.81
C ALA A 396 51.39 25.00 -79.46
N LEU A 397 51.87 24.15 -80.37
CA LEU A 397 52.06 22.71 -80.14
C LEU A 397 53.27 22.39 -79.24
N LEU A 398 54.27 23.28 -79.16
CA LEU A 398 55.46 23.09 -78.32
C LEU A 398 55.28 23.57 -76.87
N ASN A 399 54.29 24.44 -76.60
CA ASN A 399 54.01 24.96 -75.25
C ASN A 399 52.96 24.15 -74.46
N SER A 400 52.28 23.19 -75.08
CA SER A 400 51.24 22.35 -74.43
C SER A 400 51.77 21.01 -73.89
N ALA A 401 53.07 20.71 -74.05
CA ALA A 401 53.72 19.50 -73.55
C ALA A 401 54.56 19.69 -72.26
N ALA A 402 54.46 20.84 -71.58
CA ALA A 402 55.36 21.23 -70.48
C ALA A 402 54.68 21.49 -69.11
N THR A 403 53.41 21.11 -68.91
CA THR A 403 52.72 21.32 -67.61
C THR A 403 52.03 20.04 -67.11
N MET A 404 52.84 18.99 -66.89
CA MET A 404 52.49 17.85 -66.04
C MET A 404 53.34 17.92 -64.76
N ALA A 405 52.71 18.18 -63.62
CA ALA A 405 53.28 17.92 -62.30
C ALA A 405 52.17 17.31 -61.41
N LEU A 406 52.40 16.08 -60.95
CA LEU A 406 51.59 15.34 -59.99
C LEU A 406 51.93 15.76 -58.55
N PRO A 407 50.96 15.73 -57.61
CA PRO A 407 51.24 15.36 -56.23
C PRO A 407 50.54 14.04 -55.83
N ALA A 408 51.17 13.37 -54.86
CA ALA A 408 50.97 11.99 -54.40
C ALA A 408 49.71 11.76 -53.51
N PRO A 409 49.29 10.49 -53.30
CA PRO A 409 48.19 10.13 -52.39
C PRO A 409 48.66 9.95 -50.94
N GLU A 410 47.91 10.48 -49.97
CA GLU A 410 48.06 10.17 -48.53
C GLU A 410 47.02 9.16 -48.04
N ALA A 411 47.42 8.39 -47.03
CA ALA A 411 46.90 7.09 -46.60
C ALA A 411 45.64 7.13 -45.68
N PRO A 412 44.92 6.00 -45.52
CA PRO A 412 43.79 5.88 -44.59
C PRO A 412 44.22 5.37 -43.20
N PRO A 413 43.53 5.74 -42.10
CA PRO A 413 43.66 5.05 -40.83
C PRO A 413 42.63 3.93 -40.64
N ALA A 414 43.18 2.72 -40.52
CA ALA A 414 42.91 1.64 -39.57
C ALA A 414 41.47 1.23 -39.20
N SER A 415 41.12 0.04 -39.66
CA SER A 415 40.12 -0.89 -39.14
C SER A 415 40.50 -1.49 -37.78
N LEU A 416 39.54 -1.71 -36.88
CA LEU A 416 39.58 -2.80 -35.91
C LEU A 416 38.20 -3.46 -35.79
N SER A 417 38.19 -4.77 -36.03
CA SER A 417 37.06 -5.70 -35.89
C SER A 417 36.97 -6.25 -34.45
N PRO A 418 35.83 -6.83 -34.04
CA PRO A 418 35.56 -7.20 -32.65
C PRO A 418 36.04 -8.62 -32.32
N PRO A 419 36.16 -8.99 -31.03
CA PRO A 419 36.19 -10.39 -30.63
C PRO A 419 35.00 -10.82 -29.77
N SER A 420 34.61 -12.05 -30.07
CA SER A 420 33.68 -12.98 -29.45
C SER A 420 33.92 -13.26 -27.96
N LEU A 421 32.83 -13.54 -27.24
CA LEU A 421 32.86 -14.15 -25.89
C LEU A 421 32.39 -15.61 -25.96
N SER A 422 33.21 -16.49 -25.38
CA SER A 422 32.89 -17.90 -25.07
C SER A 422 32.32 -18.03 -23.65
N PRO A 423 31.54 -19.09 -23.36
CA PRO A 423 30.82 -19.26 -22.10
C PRO A 423 31.62 -20.05 -21.05
N GLY A 424 31.49 -19.70 -19.77
CA GLY A 424 32.12 -20.43 -18.66
C GLY A 424 31.53 -20.12 -17.28
N SER A 425 30.72 -21.07 -16.80
CA SER A 425 30.58 -21.56 -15.41
C SER A 425 30.34 -20.56 -14.24
N LEU A 426 29.12 -20.63 -13.71
CA LEU A 426 28.67 -20.10 -12.41
C LEU A 426 29.06 -21.05 -11.25
N PRO A 427 29.45 -20.51 -10.07
CA PRO A 427 29.24 -21.18 -8.79
C PRO A 427 27.93 -20.70 -8.10
N PRO A 428 27.34 -21.50 -7.21
CA PRO A 428 26.04 -21.20 -6.60
C PRO A 428 26.14 -20.11 -5.53
N ALA A 429 25.21 -19.16 -5.55
CA ALA A 429 25.09 -18.12 -4.53
C ALA A 429 24.35 -18.66 -3.31
N SER A 430 25.01 -18.63 -2.15
CA SER A 430 24.37 -18.72 -0.84
C SER A 430 23.61 -17.43 -0.52
N PRO A 431 22.48 -17.48 0.22
CA PRO A 431 21.71 -16.30 0.57
C PRO A 431 22.45 -15.42 1.60
N PRO A 432 22.37 -14.08 1.53
CA PRO A 432 22.88 -13.23 2.59
C PRO A 432 22.00 -13.34 3.83
N ALA A 433 22.63 -13.65 4.95
CA ALA A 433 22.01 -13.70 6.26
C ALA A 433 21.80 -12.28 6.83
N GLY A 434 20.59 -12.06 7.37
CA GLY A 434 20.37 -11.35 8.64
C GLY A 434 20.66 -9.85 8.68
N LEU A 435 19.61 -9.05 8.49
CA LEU A 435 19.45 -7.78 9.20
C LEU A 435 18.02 -7.73 9.77
N THR A 436 17.87 -8.31 10.96
CA THR A 436 16.68 -8.16 11.79
C THR A 436 16.82 -6.85 12.56
N PRO A 437 15.85 -5.93 12.50
CA PRO A 437 15.79 -4.83 13.46
C PRO A 437 15.64 -5.42 14.87
N ALA A 438 16.36 -4.88 15.84
CA ALA A 438 16.31 -5.33 17.23
C ALA A 438 14.86 -5.31 17.73
N ARG A 439 14.31 -6.51 17.99
CA ARG A 439 12.98 -6.70 18.56
C ARG A 439 13.02 -6.35 20.05
N PRO A 440 12.05 -5.57 20.57
CA PRO A 440 11.81 -5.55 22.00
C PRO A 440 11.40 -6.97 22.45
N ALA A 441 11.96 -7.42 23.57
CA ALA A 441 11.81 -8.78 24.06
C ALA A 441 10.34 -9.13 24.30
N LEU A 442 9.87 -10.17 23.60
CA LEU A 442 8.55 -10.78 23.82
C LEU A 442 8.51 -11.35 25.25
N THR A 443 7.49 -11.00 26.01
CA THR A 443 7.29 -11.45 27.40
C THR A 443 6.77 -12.90 27.50
N GLY A 444 6.64 -13.61 26.37
CA GLY A 444 6.28 -15.03 26.30
C GLY A 444 7.02 -15.77 25.19
N ARG A 445 7.45 -17.01 25.46
CA ARG A 445 8.09 -17.89 24.47
C ARG A 445 7.03 -18.39 23.49
N MET A 446 7.22 -18.10 22.19
CA MET A 446 6.46 -18.77 21.14
C MET A 446 6.86 -20.26 21.12
N PRO A 447 5.90 -21.19 21.04
CA PRO A 447 6.20 -22.62 21.01
C PRO A 447 7.01 -22.96 19.76
N ALA A 448 7.86 -23.98 19.85
CA ALA A 448 8.53 -24.51 18.66
C ALA A 448 7.50 -25.19 17.74
N ALA A 449 7.74 -25.20 16.42
CA ALA A 449 6.83 -25.83 15.46
C ALA A 449 6.57 -27.31 15.80
N ASP A 450 7.59 -28.04 16.26
CA ASP A 450 7.49 -29.45 16.66
C ASP A 450 6.65 -29.64 17.94
N GLU A 451 6.68 -28.69 18.87
CA GLU A 451 5.85 -28.72 20.10
C GLU A 451 4.36 -28.60 19.76
N VAL A 452 4.01 -27.72 18.80
CA VAL A 452 2.63 -27.56 18.32
C VAL A 452 2.19 -28.77 17.50
N ALA A 453 3.07 -29.31 16.65
CA ALA A 453 2.77 -30.46 15.80
C ALA A 453 2.55 -31.75 16.60
N GLY A 454 3.16 -31.87 17.78
CA GLY A 454 2.98 -33.02 18.68
C GLY A 454 1.66 -33.04 19.46
N MET A 455 0.87 -31.96 19.45
CA MET A 455 -0.42 -31.89 20.14
C MET A 455 -1.56 -32.48 19.30
N ALA A 456 -2.51 -33.15 19.96
CA ALA A 456 -3.69 -33.69 19.30
C ALA A 456 -4.74 -32.60 19.07
N TRP A 457 -4.80 -32.03 17.86
CA TRP A 457 -5.79 -31.01 17.51
C TRP A 457 -7.10 -31.62 17.03
N PRO A 458 -8.27 -31.07 17.42
CA PRO A 458 -9.55 -31.55 16.90
C PRO A 458 -9.71 -31.18 15.42
N ASP A 459 -10.37 -32.06 14.66
CA ASP A 459 -10.64 -31.82 13.25
C ASP A 459 -11.75 -30.78 13.07
N THR A 460 -11.37 -29.51 12.89
CA THR A 460 -12.29 -28.42 12.54
C THR A 460 -12.64 -28.39 11.05
N PHE A 461 -11.96 -29.16 10.21
CA PHE A 461 -12.26 -29.24 8.78
C PHE A 461 -13.67 -29.81 8.55
N ARG A 462 -14.13 -30.71 9.42
CA ARG A 462 -15.50 -31.26 9.40
C ARG A 462 -16.61 -30.20 9.51
N LEU A 463 -16.27 -28.98 9.96
CA LEU A 463 -17.21 -27.87 10.07
C LEU A 463 -17.30 -27.01 8.79
N ARG A 464 -16.46 -27.27 7.79
CA ARG A 464 -16.57 -26.57 6.50
C ARG A 464 -17.91 -26.90 5.84
N GLY A 465 -18.64 -25.85 5.48
CA GLY A 465 -19.97 -26.00 4.88
C GLY A 465 -21.09 -26.25 5.88
N HIS A 466 -20.82 -26.13 7.19
CA HIS A 466 -21.84 -26.14 8.24
C HIS A 466 -23.00 -25.22 7.88
N GLN A 467 -24.21 -25.77 7.89
CA GLN A 467 -25.44 -25.02 7.63
C GLN A 467 -26.12 -24.69 8.96
N PRO A 468 -26.36 -23.41 9.27
CA PRO A 468 -27.08 -23.01 10.47
C PRO A 468 -28.47 -23.65 10.53
N ALA A 469 -28.86 -24.23 11.66
CA ALA A 469 -30.25 -24.61 11.93
C ALA A 469 -31.01 -23.49 12.65
N ALA A 470 -30.30 -22.44 13.09
CA ALA A 470 -30.82 -21.30 13.80
C ALA A 470 -30.13 -19.98 13.38
N ARG A 471 -30.73 -18.83 13.75
CA ARG A 471 -30.16 -17.49 13.46
C ARG A 471 -29.01 -17.12 14.39
N ILE A 472 -28.96 -17.73 15.58
CA ILE A 472 -28.00 -17.44 16.64
C ILE A 472 -27.05 -18.62 16.81
N ALA A 473 -25.75 -18.34 16.93
CA ALA A 473 -24.77 -19.29 17.44
C ALA A 473 -24.37 -18.91 18.87
N VAL A 474 -24.32 -19.89 19.76
CA VAL A 474 -23.67 -19.74 21.06
C VAL A 474 -22.35 -20.49 21.04
N VAL A 475 -21.27 -19.79 21.32
CA VAL A 475 -19.92 -20.36 21.42
C VAL A 475 -19.48 -20.33 22.87
N LEU A 476 -19.36 -21.50 23.48
CA LEU A 476 -19.01 -21.67 24.89
C LEU A 476 -17.68 -22.41 25.02
N HIS A 477 -16.68 -21.78 25.65
CA HIS A 477 -15.44 -22.45 26.04
C HIS A 477 -15.48 -22.89 27.50
N LEU A 478 -15.40 -24.20 27.76
CA LEU A 478 -15.41 -24.77 29.11
C LEU A 478 -14.02 -25.29 29.47
N PHE A 479 -13.31 -24.54 30.31
CA PHE A 479 -12.10 -25.01 30.99
C PHE A 479 -12.44 -25.75 32.30
N TYR A 480 -13.41 -25.22 33.06
CA TYR A 480 -13.81 -25.70 34.39
C TYR A 480 -15.09 -26.53 34.27
N PRO A 481 -15.03 -27.87 34.43
CA PRO A 481 -16.17 -28.74 34.21
C PRO A 481 -17.35 -28.46 35.14
N GLU A 482 -17.06 -28.08 36.38
CA GLU A 482 -18.05 -27.81 37.42
C GLU A 482 -18.97 -26.62 37.12
N LEU A 483 -18.62 -25.78 36.14
CA LEU A 483 -19.41 -24.62 35.75
C LEU A 483 -20.45 -24.93 34.66
N TRP A 484 -20.53 -26.16 34.16
CA TRP A 484 -21.50 -26.54 33.13
C TRP A 484 -22.94 -26.21 33.52
N GLU A 485 -23.37 -26.57 34.74
CA GLU A 485 -24.75 -26.34 35.21
C GLU A 485 -25.11 -24.84 35.27
N GLU A 486 -24.14 -23.98 35.60
CA GLU A 486 -24.29 -22.52 35.60
C GLU A 486 -24.56 -22.00 34.19
N PHE A 487 -23.78 -22.45 33.20
CA PHE A 487 -23.97 -22.06 31.80
C PHE A 487 -25.23 -22.68 31.20
N GLU A 488 -25.55 -23.94 31.49
CA GLU A 488 -26.78 -24.58 31.03
C GLU A 488 -28.01 -23.79 31.50
N THR A 489 -28.00 -23.33 32.75
CA THR A 489 -29.06 -22.49 33.29
C THR A 489 -29.15 -21.15 32.56
N ALA A 490 -28.02 -20.48 32.31
CA ALA A 490 -27.97 -19.21 31.58
C ALA A 490 -28.46 -19.34 30.13
N LEU A 491 -28.15 -20.44 29.45
CA LEU A 491 -28.65 -20.74 28.10
C LEU A 491 -30.19 -20.81 28.07
N GLY A 492 -30.83 -21.18 29.18
CA GLY A 492 -32.29 -21.18 29.32
C GLY A 492 -32.97 -19.79 29.22
N ALA A 493 -32.20 -18.71 29.23
CA ALA A 493 -32.69 -17.36 28.96
C ALA A 493 -32.92 -17.07 27.46
N LEU A 494 -32.38 -17.90 26.56
CA LEU A 494 -32.59 -17.77 25.11
C LEU A 494 -33.95 -18.37 24.72
N ASP A 495 -34.92 -17.51 24.38
CA ASP A 495 -36.21 -17.92 23.83
C ASP A 495 -36.12 -18.30 22.34
N GLU A 496 -35.17 -17.72 21.61
CA GLU A 496 -34.96 -17.99 20.19
C GLU A 496 -34.12 -19.25 19.97
N PRO A 497 -34.41 -20.06 18.93
CA PRO A 497 -33.55 -21.18 18.56
C PRO A 497 -32.11 -20.74 18.38
N PHE A 498 -31.17 -21.57 18.83
CA PHE A 498 -29.73 -21.34 18.68
C PHE A 498 -29.00 -22.66 18.42
N ASP A 499 -27.88 -22.56 17.70
CA ASP A 499 -26.92 -23.66 17.57
C ASP A 499 -25.81 -23.50 18.60
N LEU A 500 -25.44 -24.60 19.27
CA LEU A 500 -24.46 -24.59 20.34
C LEU A 500 -23.12 -25.17 19.88
N PHE A 501 -22.06 -24.38 20.00
CA PHE A 501 -20.67 -24.78 19.81
C PHE A 501 -19.97 -24.79 21.17
N VAL A 502 -19.54 -25.97 21.63
CA VAL A 502 -18.78 -26.10 22.86
C VAL A 502 -17.35 -26.51 22.57
N THR A 503 -16.40 -25.74 23.09
CA THR A 503 -14.98 -26.11 23.10
C THR A 503 -14.57 -26.53 24.50
N LEU A 504 -14.00 -27.72 24.61
CA LEU A 504 -13.53 -28.36 25.85
C LEU A 504 -11.99 -28.39 25.86
N VAL A 505 -11.41 -28.70 27.00
CA VAL A 505 -9.96 -28.81 27.21
C VAL A 505 -9.59 -30.26 27.49
N GLN A 506 -8.67 -30.81 26.69
CA GLN A 506 -8.19 -32.18 26.81
C GLN A 506 -7.57 -32.44 28.19
N GLY A 507 -7.86 -33.61 28.75
CA GLY A 507 -7.46 -33.99 30.11
C GLY A 507 -8.07 -33.16 31.24
N HIS A 508 -8.98 -32.23 30.96
CA HIS A 508 -9.62 -31.37 31.97
C HIS A 508 -11.15 -31.43 31.91
N SER A 509 -11.75 -30.99 30.80
CA SER A 509 -13.21 -30.90 30.64
C SER A 509 -13.79 -31.79 29.55
N GLU A 510 -12.95 -32.55 28.85
CA GLU A 510 -13.36 -33.47 27.78
C GLU A 510 -14.43 -34.49 28.20
N ALA A 511 -14.43 -34.91 29.47
CA ALA A 511 -15.42 -35.84 30.02
C ALA A 511 -16.86 -35.30 29.97
N LEU A 512 -17.06 -33.99 29.83
CA LEU A 512 -18.39 -33.39 29.69
C LEU A 512 -19.04 -33.64 28.33
N GLN A 513 -18.30 -34.12 27.33
CA GLN A 513 -18.82 -34.25 25.97
C GLN A 513 -20.12 -35.07 25.92
N GLU A 514 -20.17 -36.21 26.59
CA GLU A 514 -21.37 -37.08 26.61
C GLU A 514 -22.56 -36.39 27.29
N THR A 515 -22.31 -35.72 28.42
CA THR A 515 -23.33 -34.95 29.16
C THR A 515 -23.93 -33.85 28.30
N ILE A 516 -23.08 -33.10 27.60
CA ILE A 516 -23.50 -31.99 26.73
C ILE A 516 -24.31 -32.52 25.56
N LEU A 517 -23.86 -33.58 24.89
CA LEU A 517 -24.57 -34.17 23.75
C LEU A 517 -25.87 -34.86 24.16
N ALA A 518 -25.97 -35.42 25.36
CA ALA A 518 -27.22 -35.96 25.88
C ALA A 518 -28.28 -34.86 26.06
N ARG A 519 -27.85 -33.65 26.45
CA ARG A 519 -28.75 -32.51 26.66
C ARG A 519 -29.03 -31.74 25.37
N TYR A 520 -28.00 -31.52 24.56
CA TYR A 520 -28.03 -30.81 23.28
C TYR A 520 -27.49 -31.72 22.17
N PRO A 521 -28.30 -32.63 21.62
CA PRO A 521 -27.84 -33.62 20.63
C PRO A 521 -27.29 -33.02 19.34
N ALA A 522 -27.71 -31.80 18.99
CA ALA A 522 -27.24 -31.07 17.82
C ALA A 522 -26.00 -30.19 18.10
N ALA A 523 -25.48 -30.18 19.34
CA ALA A 523 -24.32 -29.36 19.68
C ALA A 523 -23.05 -29.85 18.99
N VAL A 524 -22.22 -28.91 18.55
CA VAL A 524 -20.87 -29.19 18.06
C VAL A 524 -19.91 -29.13 19.24
N VAL A 525 -19.41 -30.29 19.67
CA VAL A 525 -18.44 -30.39 20.78
C VAL A 525 -17.06 -30.75 20.24
N LEU A 526 -16.04 -29.98 20.63
CA LEU A 526 -14.64 -30.16 20.22
C LEU A 526 -13.70 -30.04 21.43
N ALA A 527 -12.82 -31.02 21.64
CA ALA A 527 -11.81 -30.98 22.70
C ALA A 527 -10.45 -30.49 22.14
N PHE A 528 -9.95 -29.37 22.67
CA PHE A 528 -8.68 -28.76 22.29
C PHE A 528 -7.60 -29.01 23.37
N PRO A 529 -6.32 -29.04 22.98
CA PRO A 529 -5.22 -28.86 23.94
C PRO A 529 -5.37 -27.55 24.70
N ASN A 530 -4.83 -27.47 25.92
CA ASN A 530 -4.80 -26.22 26.69
C ASN A 530 -3.79 -25.23 26.09
N HIS A 531 -4.18 -24.53 25.03
CA HIS A 531 -3.31 -23.62 24.26
C HIS A 531 -4.11 -22.43 23.73
N GLY A 532 -3.65 -21.21 23.98
CA GLY A 532 -4.33 -19.98 23.55
C GLY A 532 -5.67 -19.69 24.27
N ARG A 533 -5.89 -20.31 25.44
CA ARG A 533 -7.08 -20.14 26.31
C ARG A 533 -8.40 -20.33 25.56
N ASP A 534 -9.41 -19.49 25.82
CA ASP A 534 -10.69 -19.49 25.14
C ASP A 534 -10.64 -18.84 23.75
N VAL A 535 -9.56 -18.12 23.44
CA VAL A 535 -9.43 -17.33 22.21
C VAL A 535 -9.02 -18.23 21.04
N TYR A 536 -7.99 -19.07 21.16
CA TYR A 536 -7.59 -19.91 20.03
C TYR A 536 -8.68 -20.92 19.59
N PRO A 537 -9.37 -21.65 20.48
CA PRO A 537 -10.50 -22.49 20.08
C PRO A 537 -11.60 -21.71 19.36
N PHE A 538 -11.89 -20.47 19.79
CA PHE A 538 -12.82 -19.59 19.09
C PHE A 538 -12.30 -19.21 17.69
N ILE A 539 -11.02 -18.84 17.57
CA ILE A 539 -10.36 -18.57 16.28
C ILE A 539 -10.39 -19.80 15.36
N ALA A 540 -10.23 -21.00 15.89
CA ALA A 540 -10.34 -22.23 15.11
C ALA A 540 -11.75 -22.45 14.54
N LEU A 541 -12.80 -22.12 15.31
CA LEU A 541 -14.18 -22.10 14.81
C LEU A 541 -14.39 -21.00 13.76
N VAL A 542 -13.85 -19.79 13.96
CA VAL A 542 -13.89 -18.71 12.97
C VAL A 542 -13.22 -19.12 11.65
N ASN A 543 -12.02 -19.70 11.72
CA ASN A 543 -11.27 -20.17 10.56
C ASN A 543 -11.94 -21.34 9.83
N SER A 544 -12.80 -22.10 10.50
CA SER A 544 -13.58 -23.17 9.86
C SER A 544 -14.67 -22.62 8.91
N GLY A 545 -15.05 -21.35 9.09
CA GLY A 545 -16.12 -20.69 8.36
C GLY A 545 -17.52 -20.94 8.91
N ALA A 546 -17.69 -21.85 9.89
CA ALA A 546 -18.99 -22.26 10.42
C ALA A 546 -19.81 -21.12 11.03
N LEU A 547 -19.15 -20.07 11.54
CA LEU A 547 -19.80 -19.01 12.28
C LEU A 547 -20.40 -17.89 11.40
N PHE A 548 -20.10 -17.85 10.10
CA PHE A 548 -20.52 -16.73 9.23
C PHE A 548 -21.97 -16.82 8.71
N GLY A 549 -22.59 -18.01 8.79
CA GLY A 549 -24.00 -18.20 8.42
C GLY A 549 -24.98 -17.55 9.40
N TYR A 550 -24.57 -17.34 10.65
CA TYR A 550 -25.40 -16.77 11.70
C TYR A 550 -25.58 -15.25 11.58
N GLU A 551 -26.63 -14.73 12.20
CA GLU A 551 -26.85 -13.28 12.34
C GLU A 551 -26.05 -12.70 13.51
N LEU A 552 -26.00 -13.45 14.62
CA LEU A 552 -25.33 -13.07 15.85
C LEU A 552 -24.64 -14.27 16.50
N ILE A 553 -23.51 -14.01 17.16
CA ILE A 553 -22.80 -14.96 18.01
C ILE A 553 -22.83 -14.46 19.44
N CYS A 554 -23.22 -15.32 20.39
CA CYS A 554 -22.98 -15.13 21.82
C CYS A 554 -21.72 -15.92 22.21
N LYS A 555 -20.63 -15.23 22.54
CA LYS A 555 -19.38 -15.86 22.99
C LYS A 555 -19.31 -15.83 24.51
N LEU A 556 -19.06 -17.00 25.12
CA LEU A 556 -18.98 -17.23 26.56
C LEU A 556 -17.74 -18.08 26.91
N HIS A 557 -17.24 -17.98 28.14
CA HIS A 557 -16.20 -18.88 28.63
C HIS A 557 -16.26 -19.11 30.14
N SER A 558 -15.74 -20.25 30.62
CA SER A 558 -15.77 -20.62 32.04
C SER A 558 -14.57 -20.13 32.87
N LYS A 559 -13.63 -19.36 32.30
CA LYS A 559 -12.39 -18.94 32.96
C LYS A 559 -12.67 -18.26 34.33
N ARG A 560 -11.95 -18.70 35.38
CA ARG A 560 -11.97 -18.09 36.72
C ARG A 560 -10.83 -17.07 36.82
N SER A 561 -11.12 -15.84 37.23
CA SER A 561 -10.09 -14.81 37.45
C SER A 561 -9.37 -15.02 38.78
N LEU A 562 -8.52 -16.05 38.85
CA LEU A 562 -7.82 -16.50 40.06
C LEU A 562 -6.91 -15.44 40.71
N HIS A 563 -6.61 -14.34 39.99
CA HIS A 563 -5.79 -13.21 40.48
C HIS A 563 -6.62 -12.13 41.19
N ARG A 564 -7.95 -12.29 41.25
CA ARG A 564 -8.85 -11.38 41.97
C ARG A 564 -9.58 -12.13 43.06
N GLN A 565 -9.77 -11.47 44.21
CA GLN A 565 -10.54 -12.04 45.33
C GLN A 565 -12.03 -12.24 44.99
N ASP A 566 -12.54 -11.61 43.91
CA ASP A 566 -13.94 -11.62 43.46
C ASP A 566 -14.19 -12.39 42.13
N GLY A 567 -13.24 -13.20 41.65
CA GLY A 567 -13.27 -13.76 40.29
C GLY A 567 -14.54 -14.54 39.89
N ASP A 568 -15.16 -15.28 40.83
CA ASP A 568 -16.44 -15.96 40.58
C ASP A 568 -17.63 -14.98 40.51
N ALA A 569 -17.60 -13.90 41.29
CA ALA A 569 -18.61 -12.85 41.21
C ALA A 569 -18.49 -12.07 39.89
N TRP A 570 -17.26 -11.81 39.44
CA TRP A 570 -17.01 -11.18 38.14
C TRP A 570 -17.50 -12.04 36.97
N ARG A 571 -17.19 -13.34 36.90
CA ARG A 571 -17.73 -14.25 35.85
C ARG A 571 -19.26 -14.25 35.83
N ARG A 572 -19.88 -14.36 37.00
CA ARG A 572 -21.35 -14.32 37.11
C ARG A 572 -21.91 -12.99 36.62
N SER A 573 -21.24 -11.87 36.89
CA SER A 573 -21.61 -10.56 36.36
C SER A 573 -21.53 -10.50 34.83
N LEU A 574 -20.50 -11.10 34.21
CA LEU A 574 -20.37 -11.14 32.75
C LEU A 574 -21.52 -11.94 32.11
N THR A 575 -21.74 -13.16 32.62
CA THR A 575 -22.74 -14.08 32.07
C THR A 575 -24.15 -13.55 32.32
N ALA A 576 -24.45 -13.10 33.54
CA ALA A 576 -25.73 -12.48 33.85
C ALA A 576 -25.94 -11.19 33.05
N GLY A 577 -24.91 -10.39 32.81
CA GLY A 577 -25.05 -9.18 31.98
C GLY A 577 -25.53 -9.45 30.54
N LEU A 578 -25.29 -10.64 30.00
CA LEU A 578 -25.68 -11.01 28.63
C LEU A 578 -26.85 -11.99 28.54
N LEU A 579 -27.03 -12.83 29.55
CA LEU A 579 -28.00 -13.94 29.58
C LEU A 579 -28.78 -13.99 30.91
N ARG A 580 -29.14 -12.82 31.49
CA ARG A 580 -29.87 -12.73 32.77
C ARG A 580 -31.21 -13.45 32.74
N ASP A 581 -32.04 -13.07 31.77
CA ASP A 581 -33.42 -13.47 31.64
C ASP A 581 -33.91 -13.23 30.20
N ARG A 582 -35.06 -13.79 29.86
CA ARG A 582 -35.64 -13.75 28.51
C ARG A 582 -35.96 -12.34 28.01
N GLY A 583 -36.38 -11.44 28.90
CA GLY A 583 -36.68 -10.05 28.54
C GLY A 583 -35.41 -9.32 28.16
N HIS A 584 -34.37 -9.46 29.00
CA HIS A 584 -33.06 -8.87 28.78
C HIS A 584 -32.42 -9.30 27.45
N VAL A 585 -32.42 -10.61 27.17
CA VAL A 585 -31.88 -11.14 25.90
C VAL A 585 -32.68 -10.60 24.70
N ARG A 586 -34.01 -10.52 24.81
CA ARG A 586 -34.86 -9.96 23.76
C ARG A 586 -34.55 -8.50 23.46
N ASP A 587 -34.23 -7.70 24.49
CA ASP A 587 -33.83 -6.30 24.32
C ASP A 587 -32.49 -6.18 23.59
N ILE A 588 -31.49 -7.00 23.96
CA ILE A 588 -30.19 -7.07 23.24
C ILE A 588 -30.40 -7.45 21.77
N LEU A 589 -31.14 -8.52 21.49
CA LEU A 589 -31.42 -8.97 20.12
C LEU A 589 -32.22 -7.92 19.33
N GLY A 590 -33.19 -7.27 19.99
CA GLY A 590 -33.95 -6.15 19.43
C GLY A 590 -33.06 -4.96 19.05
N ALA A 591 -32.09 -4.63 19.89
CA ALA A 591 -31.12 -3.57 19.62
C ALA A 591 -30.25 -3.88 18.40
N PHE A 592 -29.75 -5.12 18.25
CA PHE A 592 -29.03 -5.52 17.04
C PHE A 592 -29.91 -5.46 15.78
N ARG A 593 -31.20 -5.79 15.87
CA ARG A 593 -32.11 -5.69 14.72
C ARG A 593 -32.45 -4.25 14.36
N GLY A 594 -32.56 -3.38 15.36
CA GLY A 594 -32.91 -1.96 15.18
C GLY A 594 -31.73 -1.05 14.83
N ASP A 595 -30.50 -1.43 15.20
CA ASP A 595 -29.30 -0.65 14.98
C ASP A 595 -28.25 -1.42 14.14
N PRO A 596 -28.18 -1.17 12.82
CA PRO A 596 -27.15 -1.73 11.95
C PRO A 596 -25.72 -1.40 12.40
N ASP A 597 -25.54 -0.33 13.16
CA ASP A 597 -24.24 0.18 13.58
C ASP A 597 -23.82 -0.31 14.97
N LEU A 598 -24.68 -1.08 15.65
CA LEU A 598 -24.31 -1.87 16.82
C LEU A 598 -23.55 -3.13 16.38
N GLY A 599 -22.26 -3.21 16.71
CA GLY A 599 -21.39 -4.34 16.34
C GLY A 599 -21.20 -5.37 17.43
N VAL A 600 -21.06 -4.91 18.68
CA VAL A 600 -20.76 -5.74 19.86
C VAL A 600 -21.53 -5.24 21.08
N VAL A 601 -22.06 -6.17 21.89
CA VAL A 601 -22.64 -5.88 23.21
C VAL A 601 -21.88 -6.68 24.28
N VAL A 602 -21.44 -5.98 25.33
CA VAL A 602 -20.74 -6.54 26.49
C VAL A 602 -21.52 -6.31 27.78
N ALA A 603 -21.18 -7.05 28.83
CA ALA A 603 -21.70 -6.76 30.17
C ALA A 603 -21.17 -5.41 30.70
N ARG A 604 -21.92 -4.78 31.62
CA ARG A 604 -21.55 -3.51 32.27
C ARG A 604 -20.09 -3.48 32.75
N GLY A 605 -19.38 -2.38 32.47
CA GLY A 605 -18.01 -2.13 32.88
C GLY A 605 -16.94 -2.87 32.06
N ASN A 606 -17.30 -3.44 30.90
CA ASN A 606 -16.37 -4.21 30.05
C ASN A 606 -16.12 -3.56 28.68
N VAL A 607 -16.55 -2.32 28.47
CA VAL A 607 -15.99 -1.47 27.42
C VAL A 607 -14.70 -0.84 27.98
N VAL A 608 -13.56 -1.43 27.65
CA VAL A 608 -12.23 -1.06 28.17
C VAL A 608 -11.37 -0.40 27.08
N GLY A 609 -10.22 0.18 27.44
CA GLY A 609 -9.26 0.71 26.47
C GLY A 609 -9.18 2.24 26.34
N GLN A 610 -9.89 3.00 27.19
CA GLN A 610 -9.71 4.46 27.31
C GLN A 610 -8.37 4.85 27.94
N ASP A 611 -7.84 4.01 28.84
CA ASP A 611 -6.49 4.16 29.40
C ASP A 611 -5.44 3.58 28.42
N PRO A 612 -4.45 4.37 27.96
CA PRO A 612 -3.35 3.90 27.10
C PRO A 612 -2.56 2.72 27.68
N GLU A 613 -2.50 2.56 29.01
CA GLU A 613 -1.81 1.43 29.65
C GLU A 613 -2.42 0.08 29.24
N HIS A 614 -3.73 0.05 28.97
CA HIS A 614 -4.40 -1.14 28.46
C HIS A 614 -3.88 -1.59 27.09
N TRP A 615 -3.16 -0.76 26.34
CA TRP A 615 -2.67 -1.13 25.00
C TRP A 615 -1.19 -1.51 25.00
N HIS A 616 -0.39 -0.89 25.87
CA HIS A 616 1.07 -0.86 25.79
C HIS A 616 1.72 -2.23 25.62
N SER A 617 1.35 -3.21 26.45
CA SER A 617 1.91 -4.57 26.44
C SER A 617 1.49 -5.42 25.23
N ASN A 618 0.49 -4.99 24.44
CA ASN A 618 -0.09 -5.76 23.35
C ASN A 618 0.15 -5.16 21.96
N LEU A 619 0.68 -3.93 21.87
CA LEU A 619 0.85 -3.21 20.60
C LEU A 619 1.63 -4.05 19.58
N THR A 620 2.71 -4.72 19.97
CA THR A 620 3.50 -5.55 19.05
C THR A 620 2.68 -6.69 18.44
N HIS A 621 1.82 -7.35 19.22
CA HIS A 621 0.96 -8.41 18.70
C HIS A 621 -0.18 -7.84 17.85
N VAL A 622 -0.78 -6.73 18.28
CA VAL A 622 -1.82 -6.02 17.52
C VAL A 622 -1.27 -5.60 16.15
N HIS A 623 -0.14 -4.90 16.09
CA HIS A 623 0.45 -4.47 14.81
C HIS A 623 0.72 -5.65 13.87
N ARG A 624 1.35 -6.72 14.40
CA ARG A 624 1.67 -7.93 13.62
C ARG A 624 0.42 -8.59 13.03
N LEU A 625 -0.66 -8.66 13.81
CA LEU A 625 -1.93 -9.25 13.37
C LEU A 625 -2.70 -8.30 12.44
N SER A 626 -2.75 -7.01 12.74
CA SER A 626 -3.36 -5.98 11.87
C SER A 626 -2.74 -5.97 10.48
N GLU A 627 -1.40 -6.08 10.38
CA GLU A 627 -0.71 -6.18 9.09
C GLU A 627 -1.16 -7.40 8.27
N ARG A 628 -1.34 -8.57 8.90
CA ARG A 628 -1.86 -9.78 8.23
C ARG A 628 -3.31 -9.60 7.76
N MET A 629 -4.10 -8.83 8.51
CA MET A 629 -5.51 -8.55 8.18
C MET A 629 -5.66 -7.43 7.14
N GLY A 630 -4.60 -6.66 6.88
CA GLY A 630 -4.63 -5.45 6.06
C GLY A 630 -5.35 -4.28 6.75
N ILE A 631 -5.38 -4.26 8.08
CA ILE A 631 -5.95 -3.16 8.88
C ILE A 631 -4.84 -2.13 9.13
N PRO A 632 -5.10 -0.81 8.98
CA PRO A 632 -4.10 0.21 9.26
C PRO A 632 -3.59 0.14 10.71
N PRO A 633 -2.35 0.56 10.98
CA PRO A 633 -1.80 0.58 12.32
C PRO A 633 -2.65 1.48 13.24
N LEU A 634 -2.70 1.11 14.52
CA LEU A 634 -3.40 1.89 15.55
C LEU A 634 -2.72 3.25 15.72
N ASN A 635 -3.44 4.34 15.44
CA ASN A 635 -2.95 5.70 15.69
C ASN A 635 -3.19 6.14 17.15
N GLU A 636 -4.27 5.66 17.78
CA GLU A 636 -4.67 6.02 19.14
C GLU A 636 -5.34 4.82 19.82
N PRO A 637 -5.18 4.63 21.15
CA PRO A 637 -5.96 3.68 21.94
C PRO A 637 -7.46 3.77 21.63
N ARG A 638 -8.09 2.62 21.38
CA ARG A 638 -9.53 2.51 21.14
C ARG A 638 -10.20 1.68 22.23
N THR A 639 -11.51 1.77 22.31
CA THR A 639 -12.28 0.88 23.18
C THR A 639 -12.40 -0.52 22.57
N PHE A 640 -12.42 -1.54 23.41
CA PHE A 640 -12.53 -2.95 23.02
C PHE A 640 -13.34 -3.75 24.06
N PRO A 641 -13.89 -4.93 23.69
CA PRO A 641 -14.68 -5.73 24.63
C PRO A 641 -13.76 -6.54 25.56
N GLY A 642 -13.61 -6.06 26.79
CA GLY A 642 -12.77 -6.69 27.81
C GLY A 642 -13.35 -8.01 28.30
N GLY A 643 -12.48 -8.98 28.56
CA GLY A 643 -12.89 -10.25 29.19
C GLY A 643 -13.56 -11.25 28.25
N SER A 644 -13.51 -11.05 26.92
CA SER A 644 -13.84 -12.09 25.92
C SER A 644 -15.25 -12.72 25.99
N VAL A 645 -16.21 -12.03 26.63
CA VAL A 645 -17.61 -12.45 26.77
C VAL A 645 -18.51 -11.36 26.17
N TYR A 646 -19.18 -11.66 25.05
CA TYR A 646 -19.95 -10.67 24.29
C TYR A 646 -20.94 -11.29 23.30
N TRP A 647 -21.92 -10.48 22.89
CA TRP A 647 -22.63 -10.67 21.62
C TRP A 647 -21.92 -9.93 20.50
N ILE A 648 -21.76 -10.54 19.33
CA ILE A 648 -21.07 -9.94 18.18
C ILE A 648 -21.74 -10.29 16.85
N ARG A 649 -21.68 -9.35 15.89
CA ARG A 649 -21.97 -9.63 14.48
C ARG A 649 -20.85 -10.47 13.84
N PRO A 650 -21.15 -11.65 13.25
CA PRO A 650 -20.12 -12.50 12.64
C PRO A 650 -19.29 -11.82 11.56
N PHE A 651 -19.89 -10.86 10.84
CA PHE A 651 -19.20 -10.01 9.85
C PHE A 651 -17.88 -9.41 10.37
N LEU A 652 -17.83 -8.98 11.63
CA LEU A 652 -16.62 -8.38 12.24
C LEU A 652 -15.47 -9.39 12.36
N LEU A 653 -15.74 -10.69 12.27
CA LEU A 653 -14.74 -11.76 12.35
C LEU A 653 -14.14 -12.10 10.98
N ARG A 654 -14.62 -11.52 9.87
CA ARG A 654 -14.10 -11.78 8.51
C ARG A 654 -12.62 -11.41 8.36
N PRO A 655 -12.15 -10.22 8.81
CA PRO A 655 -10.72 -9.93 8.78
C PRO A 655 -9.90 -10.81 9.74
N ILE A 656 -10.48 -11.22 10.86
CA ILE A 656 -9.83 -12.16 11.78
C ILE A 656 -9.57 -13.52 11.10
N ALA A 657 -10.56 -14.03 10.36
CA ALA A 657 -10.40 -15.26 9.59
C ALA A 657 -9.35 -15.15 8.48
N SER A 658 -9.23 -13.98 7.84
CA SER A 658 -8.25 -13.75 6.76
C SER A 658 -6.81 -13.78 7.26
N ALA A 659 -6.57 -13.46 8.55
CA ALA A 659 -5.25 -13.62 9.15
C ALA A 659 -4.79 -15.08 9.19
N ARG A 660 -5.71 -16.07 9.12
CA ARG A 660 -5.42 -17.52 9.18
C ARG A 660 -4.52 -17.88 10.35
N MET A 661 -4.86 -17.39 11.54
CA MET A 661 -4.10 -17.67 12.75
C MET A 661 -4.07 -19.17 13.06
N THR A 662 -2.89 -19.67 13.36
CA THR A 662 -2.59 -21.07 13.68
C THR A 662 -2.25 -21.19 15.17
N PRO A 663 -2.15 -22.40 15.75
CA PRO A 663 -1.77 -22.50 17.15
C PRO A 663 -0.35 -21.94 17.41
N GLY A 664 0.55 -21.98 16.42
CA GLY A 664 1.89 -21.39 16.54
C GLY A 664 1.92 -19.87 16.69
N ASP A 665 0.79 -19.19 16.45
CA ASP A 665 0.65 -17.75 16.68
C ASP A 665 0.38 -17.39 18.15
N PHE A 666 0.12 -18.39 19.01
CA PHE A 666 -0.18 -18.24 20.43
C PHE A 666 0.97 -18.78 21.29
N GLU A 667 1.31 -18.07 22.36
CA GLU A 667 2.42 -18.42 23.25
C GLU A 667 2.14 -19.74 24.00
N ALA A 668 3.20 -20.44 24.39
CA ALA A 668 3.05 -21.67 25.17
C ALA A 668 2.56 -21.36 26.59
N GLU A 669 1.69 -22.22 27.15
CA GLU A 669 1.29 -22.13 28.55
C GLU A 669 2.48 -22.42 29.49
N PRO A 670 2.52 -21.81 30.71
CA PRO A 670 1.55 -20.88 31.28
C PRO A 670 1.67 -19.46 30.73
N LEU A 671 0.54 -18.88 30.32
CA LEU A 671 0.48 -17.53 29.76
C LEU A 671 0.52 -16.42 30.83
N PRO A 672 1.16 -15.27 30.56
CA PRO A 672 1.12 -14.10 31.45
C PRO A 672 -0.29 -13.50 31.55
N HIS A 673 -0.47 -12.57 32.51
CA HIS A 673 -1.77 -11.93 32.75
C HIS A 673 -2.22 -11.03 31.60
N ASP A 674 -1.29 -10.38 30.90
CA ASP A 674 -1.55 -9.55 29.73
C ASP A 674 -0.37 -9.65 28.74
N GLY A 675 -0.48 -9.07 27.54
CA GLY A 675 0.60 -9.01 26.54
C GLY A 675 0.78 -10.30 25.74
N THR A 676 -0.32 -10.98 25.42
CA THR A 676 -0.32 -12.25 24.66
C THR A 676 -1.08 -12.08 23.35
N ALA A 677 -0.89 -13.01 22.41
CA ALA A 677 -1.69 -13.04 21.17
C ALA A 677 -3.21 -13.08 21.45
N ALA A 678 -3.65 -13.79 22.49
CA ALA A 678 -5.06 -13.86 22.88
C ALA A 678 -5.62 -12.47 23.28
N HIS A 679 -4.85 -11.71 24.07
CA HIS A 679 -5.22 -10.36 24.48
C HIS A 679 -5.16 -9.36 23.32
N ALA A 680 -4.27 -9.57 22.34
CA ALA A 680 -4.24 -8.77 21.12
C ALA A 680 -5.50 -9.00 20.27
N VAL A 681 -6.01 -10.24 20.18
CA VAL A 681 -7.27 -10.55 19.48
C VAL A 681 -8.46 -9.81 20.10
N GLU A 682 -8.54 -9.71 21.43
CA GLU A 682 -9.58 -8.91 22.10
C GLU A 682 -9.57 -7.44 21.66
N ARG A 683 -8.37 -6.84 21.58
CA ARG A 683 -8.18 -5.45 21.12
C ARG A 683 -8.50 -5.27 19.64
N LEU A 684 -8.22 -6.28 18.81
CA LEU A 684 -8.55 -6.27 17.39
C LEU A 684 -10.06 -6.21 17.14
N ILE A 685 -10.89 -6.82 18.00
CA ILE A 685 -12.35 -6.69 17.88
C ILE A 685 -12.78 -5.21 18.00
N GLY A 686 -12.17 -4.46 18.92
CA GLY A 686 -12.43 -3.03 19.06
C GLY A 686 -12.00 -2.22 17.85
N LEU A 687 -10.82 -2.53 17.31
CA LEU A 687 -10.33 -1.92 16.06
C LEU A 687 -11.24 -2.19 14.88
N LEU A 688 -11.73 -3.42 14.76
CA LEU A 688 -12.62 -3.84 13.68
C LEU A 688 -14.00 -3.19 13.76
N CYS A 689 -14.54 -3.00 14.98
CA CYS A 689 -15.74 -2.19 15.17
C CYS A 689 -15.53 -0.77 14.63
N HIS A 690 -14.44 -0.11 15.02
CA HIS A 690 -14.13 1.24 14.57
C HIS A 690 -13.90 1.31 13.05
N ASP A 691 -13.15 0.37 12.49
CA ASP A 691 -12.89 0.29 11.05
C ASP A 691 -14.20 0.09 10.26
N ALA A 692 -15.12 -0.71 10.80
CA ALA A 692 -16.45 -0.94 10.24
C ALA A 692 -17.43 0.24 10.42
N GLY A 693 -17.07 1.27 11.19
CA GLY A 693 -18.01 2.33 11.60
C GLY A 693 -19.11 1.84 12.53
N MET A 694 -18.85 0.76 13.29
CA MET A 694 -19.73 0.20 14.30
C MET A 694 -19.30 0.60 15.71
N ARG A 695 -20.26 0.57 16.64
CA ARG A 695 -20.03 0.82 18.07
C ARG A 695 -20.05 -0.48 18.88
N ILE A 696 -19.34 -0.43 20.00
CA ILE A 696 -19.46 -1.38 21.11
C ILE A 696 -20.37 -0.73 22.15
N ALA A 697 -21.29 -1.49 22.72
CA ALA A 697 -22.19 -1.00 23.76
C ALA A 697 -22.14 -1.89 25.00
N GLU A 698 -22.41 -1.30 26.16
CA GLU A 698 -22.76 -2.08 27.34
C GLU A 698 -24.23 -2.50 27.31
N GLU A 699 -24.56 -3.62 27.95
CA GLU A 699 -25.93 -4.16 28.03
C GLU A 699 -26.97 -3.16 28.58
N GLN A 700 -26.54 -2.22 29.42
CA GLN A 700 -27.42 -1.19 29.97
C GLN A 700 -27.69 -0.03 29.00
N GLU A 701 -26.88 0.11 27.95
CA GLU A 701 -26.97 1.18 26.94
C GLU A 701 -27.86 0.79 25.77
N VAL A 702 -28.16 -0.51 25.63
CA VAL A 702 -29.11 -0.99 24.63
C VAL A 702 -30.53 -0.80 25.17
N ALA A 703 -31.17 0.28 24.74
CA ALA A 703 -32.57 0.55 25.06
C ALA A 703 -33.51 -0.40 24.30
N ALA A 704 -34.70 -0.63 24.87
CA ALA A 704 -35.81 -1.25 24.18
C ALA A 704 -36.06 -0.54 22.83
N PRO A 705 -36.35 -1.29 21.75
CA PRO A 705 -36.32 -0.76 20.40
C PRO A 705 -37.32 0.40 20.24
N ALA A 706 -36.80 1.59 19.93
CA ALA A 706 -37.60 2.54 19.16
C ALA A 706 -37.80 1.90 17.79
N ILE A 707 -39.04 1.62 17.39
CA ILE A 707 -39.33 1.21 16.01
C ILE A 707 -38.75 2.31 15.12
N PRO A 708 -37.66 2.06 14.36
CA PRO A 708 -37.12 3.08 13.50
C PRO A 708 -38.21 3.45 12.52
N ALA A 709 -38.41 4.74 12.27
CA ALA A 709 -39.23 5.15 11.12
C ALA A 709 -38.69 4.41 9.88
N PRO A 710 -39.55 3.88 9.00
CA PRO A 710 -39.09 3.16 7.82
C PRO A 710 -38.14 4.07 7.04
N ALA A 711 -36.85 3.70 7.03
CA ALA A 711 -35.84 4.45 6.33
C ALA A 711 -36.17 4.44 4.83
N ALA A 712 -35.88 5.55 4.16
CA ALA A 712 -36.00 5.59 2.71
C ALA A 712 -35.20 4.45 2.07
N LYS A 713 -35.82 3.73 1.13
CA LYS A 713 -35.16 2.64 0.42
C LYS A 713 -33.98 3.17 -0.38
N VAL A 714 -32.82 2.54 -0.20
CA VAL A 714 -31.61 2.76 -0.98
C VAL A 714 -31.29 1.49 -1.73
N ASP A 715 -31.09 1.60 -3.03
CA ASP A 715 -30.80 0.50 -3.93
C ASP A 715 -29.31 0.51 -4.30
N ILE A 716 -28.65 -0.63 -4.09
CA ILE A 716 -27.22 -0.81 -4.37
C ILE A 716 -27.07 -1.39 -5.78
N VAL A 717 -26.36 -0.68 -6.66
CA VAL A 717 -26.12 -1.12 -8.04
C VAL A 717 -24.64 -1.42 -8.22
N ALA A 718 -24.30 -2.65 -8.62
CA ALA A 718 -22.91 -3.04 -8.84
C ALA A 718 -22.55 -3.01 -10.33
N PHE A 719 -21.43 -2.38 -10.69
CA PHE A 719 -20.90 -2.46 -12.05
C PHE A 719 -20.48 -3.89 -12.38
N TYR A 720 -20.71 -4.35 -13.60
CA TYR A 720 -20.56 -5.74 -13.98
C TYR A 720 -19.76 -5.86 -15.27
N LEU A 721 -18.60 -6.50 -15.18
CA LEU A 721 -17.68 -6.74 -16.29
C LEU A 721 -18.07 -8.03 -17.04
N PRO A 722 -18.40 -7.95 -18.35
CA PRO A 722 -18.75 -9.14 -19.13
C PRO A 722 -17.54 -10.00 -19.55
N GLN A 723 -16.30 -9.56 -19.31
CA GLN A 723 -15.06 -10.15 -19.83
C GLN A 723 -14.54 -11.39 -19.08
N PHE A 724 -15.39 -12.43 -18.95
CA PHE A 724 -15.00 -13.74 -18.40
C PHE A 724 -15.36 -14.87 -19.38
N HIS A 725 -15.12 -14.61 -20.66
CA HIS A 725 -15.25 -15.57 -21.75
C HIS A 725 -14.36 -15.13 -22.92
N PRO A 726 -13.82 -16.07 -23.71
CA PRO A 726 -12.99 -15.71 -24.86
C PRO A 726 -13.85 -15.15 -26.00
N ILE A 727 -13.30 -14.19 -26.73
CA ILE A 727 -13.85 -13.66 -27.98
C ILE A 727 -12.74 -13.59 -29.04
N PRO A 728 -13.06 -13.68 -30.35
CA PRO A 728 -12.05 -13.68 -31.42
C PRO A 728 -11.13 -12.45 -31.42
N GLU A 729 -11.64 -11.28 -31.04
CA GLU A 729 -10.88 -10.04 -30.92
C GLU A 729 -9.80 -10.15 -29.85
N ASN A 730 -10.20 -10.51 -28.62
CA ASN A 730 -9.27 -10.67 -27.50
C ASN A 730 -8.25 -11.77 -27.76
N ASP A 731 -8.65 -12.89 -28.38
CA ASP A 731 -7.71 -13.95 -28.75
C ASP A 731 -6.65 -13.47 -29.74
N ARG A 732 -7.02 -12.61 -30.70
CA ARG A 732 -6.08 -11.98 -31.63
C ARG A 732 -5.14 -10.98 -30.94
N TRP A 733 -5.62 -10.26 -29.94
CA TRP A 733 -4.86 -9.19 -29.28
C TRP A 733 -3.96 -9.69 -28.15
N TRP A 734 -4.41 -10.70 -27.41
CA TRP A 734 -3.83 -11.11 -26.12
C TRP A 734 -3.41 -12.58 -26.08
N GLY A 735 -3.76 -13.37 -27.10
CA GLY A 735 -3.46 -14.79 -27.19
C GLY A 735 -4.71 -15.67 -27.00
N ALA A 736 -4.66 -16.87 -27.57
CA ALA A 736 -5.81 -17.78 -27.60
C ALA A 736 -6.35 -18.13 -26.21
N GLY A 737 -7.66 -18.04 -26.04
CA GLY A 737 -8.37 -18.34 -24.80
C GLY A 737 -8.28 -17.22 -23.75
N PHE A 738 -7.99 -15.98 -24.16
CA PHE A 738 -7.83 -14.89 -23.21
C PHE A 738 -9.15 -14.57 -22.49
N THR A 739 -9.07 -14.49 -21.16
CA THR A 739 -10.12 -13.97 -20.28
C THR A 739 -9.47 -13.16 -19.17
N GLU A 740 -10.27 -12.43 -18.40
CA GLU A 740 -9.72 -11.66 -17.29
C GLU A 740 -9.06 -12.52 -16.20
N TRP A 741 -9.41 -13.82 -16.11
CA TRP A 741 -8.71 -14.78 -15.27
C TRP A 741 -7.22 -14.92 -15.62
N SER A 742 -6.86 -14.75 -16.89
CA SER A 742 -5.46 -14.78 -17.33
C SER A 742 -4.63 -13.67 -16.70
N ASN A 743 -5.22 -12.49 -16.47
CA ASN A 743 -4.56 -11.38 -15.78
C ASN A 743 -4.52 -11.61 -14.27
N ALA A 744 -5.68 -11.90 -13.67
CA ALA A 744 -5.80 -12.07 -12.21
C ALA A 744 -4.84 -13.15 -11.66
N THR A 745 -4.71 -14.28 -12.36
CA THR A 745 -3.84 -15.39 -11.92
C THR A 745 -2.35 -15.14 -12.12
N ARG A 746 -1.96 -14.22 -13.00
CA ARG A 746 -0.55 -13.88 -13.28
C ARG A 746 0.03 -12.82 -12.34
N ALA A 747 -0.83 -12.11 -11.61
CA ALA A 747 -0.42 -11.08 -10.68
C ALA A 747 0.48 -11.65 -9.58
N LYS A 748 1.44 -10.84 -9.11
CA LYS A 748 2.38 -11.21 -8.04
C LYS A 748 2.47 -10.09 -7.01
N PRO A 749 2.70 -10.40 -5.73
CA PRO A 749 3.01 -9.40 -4.72
C PRO A 749 4.19 -8.54 -5.17
N GLN A 750 4.06 -7.21 -5.03
CA GLN A 750 5.13 -6.25 -5.33
C GLN A 750 5.89 -5.79 -4.07
N PHE A 751 5.33 -6.01 -2.88
CA PHE A 751 5.91 -5.64 -1.58
C PHE A 751 5.31 -6.51 -0.45
N PRO A 752 5.93 -6.57 0.75
CA PRO A 752 5.40 -7.34 1.88
C PRO A 752 3.97 -6.92 2.25
N GLY A 753 3.07 -7.88 2.45
CA GLY A 753 1.66 -7.60 2.76
C GLY A 753 0.78 -7.23 1.55
N HIS A 754 1.34 -7.21 0.33
CA HIS A 754 0.56 -7.00 -0.90
C HIS A 754 -0.22 -8.28 -1.27
N ARG A 755 -1.56 -8.22 -1.19
CA ARG A 755 -2.48 -9.33 -1.51
C ARG A 755 -2.65 -9.55 -3.02
N GLN A 756 -1.65 -10.16 -3.66
CA GLN A 756 -1.74 -10.66 -5.05
C GLN A 756 -1.13 -12.07 -5.16
N PRO A 757 -1.60 -12.94 -6.07
CA PRO A 757 -2.82 -12.79 -6.85
C PRO A 757 -4.07 -12.87 -5.96
N ARG A 758 -5.10 -12.08 -6.26
CA ARG A 758 -6.44 -12.25 -5.66
C ARG A 758 -7.20 -13.31 -6.44
N LEU A 759 -7.66 -14.36 -5.75
CA LEU A 759 -8.27 -15.52 -6.37
C LEU A 759 -9.75 -15.68 -5.97
N PRO A 760 -10.60 -16.21 -6.88
CA PRO A 760 -12.01 -16.44 -6.58
C PRO A 760 -12.20 -17.50 -5.50
N GLY A 761 -13.22 -17.27 -4.67
CA GLY A 761 -13.72 -18.17 -3.66
C GLY A 761 -14.84 -19.06 -4.21
N ALA A 762 -16.05 -18.95 -3.65
CA ALA A 762 -17.16 -19.87 -3.87
C ALA A 762 -17.62 -20.03 -5.34
N LEU A 763 -17.49 -18.98 -6.16
CA LEU A 763 -17.88 -19.02 -7.59
C LEU A 763 -16.82 -19.64 -8.50
N GLY A 764 -15.58 -19.76 -8.02
CA GLY A 764 -14.45 -20.28 -8.80
C GLY A 764 -14.12 -19.46 -10.05
N PHE A 765 -13.30 -20.06 -10.93
CA PHE A 765 -12.96 -19.49 -12.24
C PHE A 765 -14.08 -19.80 -13.24
N TYR A 766 -15.07 -18.92 -13.31
CA TYR A 766 -16.29 -19.15 -14.10
C TYR A 766 -16.20 -18.66 -15.55
N ASP A 767 -17.15 -19.12 -16.36
CA ASP A 767 -17.42 -18.62 -17.72
C ASP A 767 -18.81 -17.98 -17.77
N LEU A 768 -18.90 -16.74 -18.25
CA LEU A 768 -20.15 -15.96 -18.29
C LEU A 768 -21.11 -16.36 -19.42
N ARG A 769 -20.70 -17.22 -20.34
CA ARG A 769 -21.61 -17.84 -21.32
C ARG A 769 -22.57 -18.82 -20.63
N LEU A 770 -22.15 -19.42 -19.52
CA LEU A 770 -22.94 -20.41 -18.79
C LEU A 770 -24.09 -19.73 -18.02
N PRO A 771 -25.36 -20.17 -18.21
CA PRO A 771 -26.50 -19.60 -17.51
C PRO A 771 -26.45 -19.85 -15.99
N GLN A 772 -25.88 -20.99 -15.56
CA GLN A 772 -25.75 -21.34 -14.14
C GLN A 772 -24.85 -20.34 -13.39
N THR A 773 -23.78 -19.87 -14.03
CA THR A 773 -22.90 -18.83 -13.47
C THR A 773 -23.68 -17.55 -13.21
N ARG A 774 -24.40 -17.05 -14.22
CA ARG A 774 -25.18 -15.81 -14.11
C ARG A 774 -26.28 -15.94 -13.06
N ALA A 775 -26.93 -17.10 -12.99
CA ALA A 775 -27.94 -17.39 -11.96
C ALA A 775 -27.33 -17.40 -10.55
N ALA A 776 -26.17 -18.04 -10.35
CA ALA A 776 -25.49 -18.05 -9.07
C ALA A 776 -25.05 -16.65 -8.62
N GLN A 777 -24.52 -15.83 -9.53
CA GLN A 777 -24.16 -14.44 -9.25
C GLN A 777 -25.37 -13.59 -8.86
N ALA A 778 -26.48 -13.71 -9.60
CA ALA A 778 -27.71 -12.99 -9.30
C ALA A 778 -28.34 -13.42 -7.96
N ALA A 779 -28.32 -14.72 -7.64
CA ALA A 779 -28.79 -15.23 -6.36
C ALA A 779 -27.95 -14.66 -5.20
N LEU A 780 -26.62 -14.67 -5.34
CA LEU A 780 -25.71 -14.15 -4.34
C LEU A 780 -25.84 -12.63 -4.15
N ALA A 781 -26.00 -11.89 -5.25
CA ALA A 781 -26.26 -10.46 -5.23
C ALA A 781 -27.55 -10.13 -4.44
N ARG A 782 -28.65 -10.84 -4.76
CA ARG A 782 -29.94 -10.69 -4.06
C ARG A 782 -29.85 -11.00 -2.57
N GLN A 783 -29.21 -12.12 -2.22
CA GLN A 783 -29.06 -12.56 -0.81
C GLN A 783 -28.34 -11.50 0.04
N HIS A 784 -27.50 -10.67 -0.57
CA HIS A 784 -26.68 -9.69 0.13
C HIS A 784 -27.12 -8.23 -0.04
N GLY A 785 -28.20 -7.97 -0.75
CA GLY A 785 -28.81 -6.63 -0.85
C GLY A 785 -28.29 -5.79 -2.02
N VAL A 786 -27.67 -6.42 -3.02
CA VAL A 786 -27.42 -5.79 -4.32
C VAL A 786 -28.71 -5.84 -5.13
N SER A 787 -29.19 -4.67 -5.55
CA SER A 787 -30.50 -4.50 -6.20
C SER A 787 -30.47 -4.73 -7.71
N ALA A 788 -29.35 -4.42 -8.37
CA ALA A 788 -29.20 -4.56 -9.81
C ALA A 788 -27.73 -4.68 -10.24
N PHE A 789 -27.51 -5.23 -11.42
CA PHE A 789 -26.22 -5.17 -12.12
C PHE A 789 -26.21 -4.09 -13.20
N CYS A 790 -25.14 -3.30 -13.26
CA CYS A 790 -24.87 -2.36 -14.34
C CYS A 790 -23.80 -2.95 -15.26
N TYR A 791 -24.23 -3.58 -16.35
CA TYR A 791 -23.31 -4.22 -17.30
C TYR A 791 -22.52 -3.17 -18.08
N TYR A 792 -21.20 -3.33 -18.19
CA TYR A 792 -20.47 -2.62 -19.23
C TYR A 792 -20.98 -3.09 -20.59
N HIS A 793 -21.35 -2.13 -21.40
CA HIS A 793 -21.79 -2.34 -22.77
C HIS A 793 -20.75 -1.73 -23.71
N TYR A 794 -20.04 -2.60 -24.43
CA TYR A 794 -19.03 -2.19 -25.39
C TYR A 794 -19.63 -2.18 -26.78
N TRP A 795 -19.79 -0.99 -27.33
CA TRP A 795 -20.33 -0.75 -28.66
C TRP A 795 -19.48 0.30 -29.35
N PHE A 796 -18.95 -0.06 -30.53
CA PHE A 796 -17.97 0.72 -31.28
C PHE A 796 -18.46 1.00 -32.69
N ASP A 797 -19.15 2.13 -32.90
CA ASP A 797 -19.67 2.56 -34.20
C ASP A 797 -20.42 1.45 -34.98
N GLY A 798 -21.27 0.69 -34.29
CA GLY A 798 -22.07 -0.41 -34.86
C GLY A 798 -21.49 -1.81 -34.62
N GLN A 799 -20.34 -1.91 -33.95
CA GLN A 799 -19.73 -3.18 -33.59
C GLN A 799 -19.83 -3.44 -32.07
N PRO A 800 -20.77 -4.27 -31.60
CA PRO A 800 -20.78 -4.71 -30.21
C PRO A 800 -19.62 -5.68 -29.95
N LEU A 801 -19.06 -5.64 -28.74
CA LEU A 801 -18.09 -6.60 -28.22
C LEU A 801 -18.47 -7.05 -26.81
N LEU A 802 -18.06 -8.25 -26.43
CA LEU A 802 -18.38 -8.88 -25.12
C LEU A 802 -19.89 -8.96 -24.81
N GLU A 803 -20.74 -8.88 -25.83
CA GLU A 803 -22.20 -8.80 -25.74
C GLU A 803 -22.86 -10.16 -25.45
N THR A 804 -22.13 -11.26 -25.65
CA THR A 804 -22.66 -12.62 -25.53
C THR A 804 -23.40 -12.87 -24.20
N PRO A 805 -22.87 -12.51 -23.01
CA PRO A 805 -23.56 -12.77 -21.74
C PRO A 805 -24.90 -12.04 -21.61
N ILE A 806 -24.95 -10.75 -21.97
CA ILE A 806 -26.16 -9.93 -21.83
C ILE A 806 -27.20 -10.31 -22.89
N GLN A 807 -26.78 -10.66 -24.11
CA GLN A 807 -27.69 -11.17 -25.15
C GLN A 807 -28.28 -12.53 -24.77
N ALA A 808 -27.47 -13.44 -24.21
CA ALA A 808 -27.96 -14.73 -23.72
C ALA A 808 -28.95 -14.57 -22.54
N MET A 809 -28.70 -13.63 -21.63
CA MET A 809 -29.62 -13.28 -20.54
C MET A 809 -30.92 -12.64 -21.06
N LEU A 810 -30.85 -11.78 -22.07
CA LEU A 810 -32.03 -11.19 -22.71
C LEU A 810 -32.87 -12.27 -23.40
N ALA A 811 -32.24 -13.13 -24.20
CA ALA A 811 -32.91 -14.18 -24.96
C ALA A 811 -33.56 -15.26 -24.06
N SER A 812 -32.91 -15.61 -22.95
CA SER A 812 -33.44 -16.62 -22.03
C SER A 812 -34.46 -16.07 -21.02
N GLY A 813 -34.48 -14.76 -20.78
CA GLY A 813 -35.25 -14.18 -19.69
C GLY A 813 -34.68 -14.47 -18.29
N GLU A 814 -33.51 -15.11 -18.20
CA GLU A 814 -32.91 -15.59 -16.95
C GLU A 814 -31.44 -15.11 -16.79
N PRO A 815 -30.98 -14.82 -15.56
CA PRO A 815 -31.76 -14.80 -14.32
C PRO A 815 -32.80 -13.66 -14.30
N ASP A 816 -33.93 -13.87 -13.61
CA ASP A 816 -34.85 -12.78 -13.26
C ASP A 816 -34.24 -11.87 -12.18
N PHE A 817 -33.32 -11.01 -12.60
CA PHE A 817 -32.61 -10.06 -11.75
C PHE A 817 -32.52 -8.69 -12.45
N PRO A 818 -32.79 -7.56 -11.76
CA PRO A 818 -32.75 -6.25 -12.39
C PRO A 818 -31.37 -5.91 -12.95
N PHE A 819 -31.36 -5.23 -14.10
CA PHE A 819 -30.10 -4.81 -14.73
C PHE A 819 -30.24 -3.48 -15.46
N MET A 820 -29.10 -2.84 -15.73
CA MET A 820 -28.97 -1.68 -16.62
C MET A 820 -27.64 -1.79 -17.37
N ILE A 821 -27.38 -0.86 -18.30
CA ILE A 821 -26.09 -0.78 -19.00
C ILE A 821 -25.36 0.54 -18.77
N CYS A 822 -24.04 0.47 -18.71
CA CYS A 822 -23.11 1.58 -18.82
C CYS A 822 -22.35 1.45 -20.14
N TRP A 823 -22.57 2.37 -21.06
CA TRP A 823 -21.86 2.41 -22.33
C TRP A 823 -20.43 2.91 -22.11
N ALA A 824 -19.46 2.00 -22.27
CA ALA A 824 -18.03 2.31 -22.26
C ALA A 824 -17.64 2.94 -23.61
N ASN A 825 -18.01 4.21 -23.78
CA ASN A 825 -17.98 4.93 -25.06
C ASN A 825 -16.59 5.49 -25.45
N GLU A 826 -15.53 4.83 -25.00
CA GLU A 826 -14.14 5.23 -25.25
C GLU A 826 -13.43 4.20 -26.13
N PRO A 827 -12.40 4.61 -26.89
CA PRO A 827 -11.67 3.68 -27.75
C PRO A 827 -11.00 2.59 -26.91
N TRP A 828 -11.02 1.35 -27.42
CA TRP A 828 -10.28 0.27 -26.78
C TRP A 828 -8.81 0.36 -27.16
N THR A 829 -7.94 0.63 -26.19
CA THR A 829 -6.48 0.74 -26.40
C THR A 829 -5.72 -0.43 -25.79
N ARG A 830 -4.53 -0.73 -26.32
CA ARG A 830 -3.66 -1.81 -25.79
C ARG A 830 -3.11 -1.50 -24.39
N ASN A 831 -2.89 -0.23 -24.06
CA ASN A 831 -2.68 0.17 -22.66
C ASN A 831 -4.03 0.65 -22.13
N TRP A 832 -4.52 0.04 -21.06
CA TRP A 832 -5.84 0.29 -20.44
C TRP A 832 -5.95 1.66 -19.74
N ASP A 833 -5.16 2.66 -20.16
CA ASP A 833 -5.12 4.00 -19.57
C ASP A 833 -5.79 5.07 -20.44
N GLY A 834 -6.30 4.72 -21.63
CA GLY A 834 -6.95 5.66 -22.54
C GLY A 834 -6.03 6.75 -23.10
N LEU A 835 -4.70 6.64 -22.90
CA LEU A 835 -3.72 7.71 -23.12
C LEU A 835 -2.63 7.38 -24.17
N ALA A 836 -2.69 6.23 -24.87
CA ALA A 836 -1.65 5.78 -25.79
C ALA A 836 -2.13 5.44 -27.23
N ARG A 837 -1.20 5.61 -28.20
CA ARG A 837 -1.41 5.63 -29.67
C ARG A 837 -1.84 4.30 -30.33
N ASP A 838 -1.87 3.18 -29.61
CA ASP A 838 -2.21 1.85 -30.16
C ASP A 838 -3.68 1.50 -29.88
N ILE A 839 -4.57 2.06 -30.70
CA ILE A 839 -6.02 1.78 -30.67
C ILE A 839 -6.29 0.41 -31.29
N LEU A 840 -6.90 -0.49 -30.51
CA LEU A 840 -7.36 -1.83 -30.94
C LEU A 840 -8.75 -1.76 -31.57
N MET A 841 -9.64 -0.93 -30.99
CA MET A 841 -10.98 -0.68 -31.51
C MET A 841 -11.32 0.82 -31.36
N PRO A 842 -11.48 1.58 -32.46
CA PRO A 842 -11.77 3.01 -32.39
C PRO A 842 -13.23 3.29 -32.01
N GLN A 843 -13.46 4.47 -31.42
CA GLN A 843 -14.79 5.05 -31.22
C GLN A 843 -14.77 6.46 -31.83
N SER A 844 -15.40 6.61 -33.00
CA SER A 844 -15.28 7.82 -33.82
C SER A 844 -16.55 8.68 -33.89
N TYR A 845 -17.70 8.13 -33.50
CA TYR A 845 -18.99 8.83 -33.50
C TYR A 845 -19.40 9.34 -34.89
N GLN A 846 -19.41 8.43 -35.87
CA GLN A 846 -19.82 8.76 -37.25
C GLN A 846 -21.23 9.37 -37.30
N PRO A 847 -21.54 10.28 -38.25
CA PRO A 847 -22.87 10.88 -38.33
C PRO A 847 -24.00 9.84 -38.35
N GLY A 848 -24.97 9.98 -37.44
CA GLY A 848 -26.10 9.05 -37.30
C GLY A 848 -25.83 7.86 -36.37
N TRP A 849 -24.68 7.83 -35.67
CA TRP A 849 -24.39 6.82 -34.66
C TRP A 849 -25.46 6.76 -33.58
N GLU A 850 -26.10 7.88 -33.24
CA GLU A 850 -27.13 7.96 -32.19
C GLU A 850 -28.31 7.04 -32.51
N ALA A 851 -28.74 7.03 -33.77
CA ALA A 851 -29.84 6.17 -34.25
C ALA A 851 -29.42 4.70 -34.32
N ALA A 852 -28.19 4.42 -34.75
CA ALA A 852 -27.65 3.06 -34.79
C ALA A 852 -27.53 2.47 -33.37
N PHE A 853 -26.97 3.25 -32.45
CA PHE A 853 -26.83 2.87 -31.06
C PHE A 853 -28.19 2.68 -30.38
N ALA A 854 -29.13 3.62 -30.58
CA ALA A 854 -30.49 3.50 -30.06
C ALA A 854 -31.18 2.20 -30.50
N ARG A 855 -31.07 1.83 -31.78
CA ARG A 855 -31.63 0.60 -32.33
C ARG A 855 -31.06 -0.64 -31.67
N ASP A 856 -29.74 -0.67 -31.47
CA ASP A 856 -29.04 -1.85 -30.92
C ASP A 856 -29.38 -2.07 -29.44
N ILE A 857 -29.56 -0.99 -28.66
CA ILE A 857 -29.88 -1.11 -27.23
C ILE A 857 -31.38 -1.13 -26.94
N ALA A 858 -32.26 -0.72 -27.85
CA ALA A 858 -33.71 -0.67 -27.63
C ALA A 858 -34.34 -2.00 -27.15
N PRO A 859 -33.89 -3.20 -27.58
CA PRO A 859 -34.37 -4.45 -27.01
C PRO A 859 -34.05 -4.59 -25.50
N LEU A 860 -32.87 -4.15 -25.06
CA LEU A 860 -32.46 -4.19 -23.66
C LEU A 860 -33.33 -3.25 -22.82
N LEU A 861 -33.50 -1.99 -23.27
CA LEU A 861 -34.23 -0.95 -22.54
C LEU A 861 -35.75 -1.24 -22.42
N ARG A 862 -36.28 -2.14 -23.26
CA ARG A 862 -37.68 -2.60 -23.20
C ARG A 862 -37.88 -3.84 -22.33
N ASP A 863 -36.82 -4.53 -21.91
CA ASP A 863 -36.94 -5.69 -21.02
C ASP A 863 -37.63 -5.26 -19.69
N ARG A 864 -38.53 -6.10 -19.18
CA ARG A 864 -39.26 -5.85 -17.93
C ARG A 864 -38.34 -5.72 -16.71
N ARG A 865 -37.16 -6.33 -16.76
CA ARG A 865 -36.13 -6.34 -15.71
C ARG A 865 -35.18 -5.14 -15.81
N TYR A 866 -35.26 -4.37 -16.89
CA TYR A 866 -34.39 -3.21 -17.07
C TYR A 866 -34.70 -2.14 -16.02
N TRP A 867 -33.68 -1.60 -15.37
CA TRP A 867 -33.81 -0.63 -14.29
C TRP A 867 -34.46 0.67 -14.78
N ARG A 868 -35.39 1.19 -13.98
CA ARG A 868 -36.13 2.42 -14.29
C ARG A 868 -36.00 3.40 -13.13
N GLN A 869 -35.69 4.65 -13.47
CA GLN A 869 -35.62 5.80 -12.56
C GLN A 869 -36.74 6.78 -12.93
N GLY A 870 -37.69 6.97 -12.03
CA GLY A 870 -38.96 7.67 -12.29
C GLY A 870 -39.77 7.00 -13.41
N GLY A 871 -39.79 5.66 -13.46
CA GLY A 871 -40.41 4.88 -14.55
C GLY A 871 -39.68 4.90 -15.91
N ARG A 872 -38.61 5.71 -16.07
CA ARG A 872 -37.83 5.85 -17.30
C ARG A 872 -36.64 4.89 -17.31
N PRO A 873 -36.35 4.14 -18.40
CA PRO A 873 -35.13 3.32 -18.50
C PRO A 873 -33.89 4.16 -18.26
N MET A 874 -33.03 3.73 -17.34
CA MET A 874 -31.79 4.44 -17.02
C MET A 874 -30.64 3.95 -17.90
N LEU A 875 -29.98 4.84 -18.63
CA LEU A 875 -28.81 4.56 -19.45
C LEU A 875 -27.61 5.36 -18.93
N LEU A 876 -26.52 4.65 -18.62
CA LEU A 876 -25.26 5.26 -18.19
C LEU A 876 -24.30 5.41 -19.37
N ILE A 877 -23.59 6.54 -19.40
CA ILE A 877 -22.57 6.89 -20.40
C ILE A 877 -21.27 7.16 -19.64
N TYR A 878 -20.20 6.42 -19.95
CA TYR A 878 -18.99 6.47 -19.15
C TYR A 878 -18.27 7.82 -19.26
N ARG A 879 -17.99 8.30 -20.49
CA ARG A 879 -17.26 9.56 -20.76
C ARG A 879 -18.01 10.46 -21.72
N VAL A 880 -18.95 11.24 -21.20
CA VAL A 880 -19.76 12.15 -22.04
C VAL A 880 -18.92 13.20 -22.76
N MET A 881 -17.83 13.68 -22.16
CA MET A 881 -16.95 14.71 -22.77
C MET A 881 -16.03 14.16 -23.86
N HIS A 882 -15.96 12.83 -24.04
CA HIS A 882 -15.29 12.23 -25.19
C HIS A 882 -16.09 12.46 -26.50
N MET A 883 -17.39 12.76 -26.40
CA MET A 883 -18.23 13.05 -27.56
C MET A 883 -17.94 14.45 -28.10
N PRO A 884 -17.84 14.65 -29.43
CA PRO A 884 -17.56 15.97 -30.00
C PRO A 884 -18.63 17.02 -29.70
N ARG A 885 -19.91 16.61 -29.62
CA ARG A 885 -21.07 17.50 -29.42
C ARG A 885 -22.05 16.88 -28.42
N PRO A 886 -21.70 16.84 -27.12
CA PRO A 886 -22.45 16.03 -26.14
C PRO A 886 -23.91 16.47 -26.00
N VAL A 887 -24.19 17.78 -25.93
CA VAL A 887 -25.56 18.32 -25.80
C VAL A 887 -26.46 17.88 -26.96
N GLU A 888 -25.99 18.07 -28.19
CA GLU A 888 -26.73 17.69 -29.40
C GLU A 888 -26.91 16.16 -29.49
N SER A 889 -25.87 15.41 -29.14
CA SER A 889 -25.88 13.94 -29.16
C SER A 889 -26.90 13.38 -28.16
N MET A 890 -26.98 13.93 -26.95
CA MET A 890 -27.95 13.49 -25.95
C MET A 890 -29.40 13.76 -26.37
N ALA A 891 -29.65 14.92 -26.99
CA ALA A 891 -30.96 15.24 -27.54
C ALA A 891 -31.34 14.29 -28.69
N ALA A 892 -30.42 14.04 -29.63
CA ALA A 892 -30.61 13.12 -30.74
C ALA A 892 -30.82 11.67 -30.27
N LEU A 893 -30.06 11.21 -29.28
CA LEU A 893 -30.20 9.88 -28.69
C LEU A 893 -31.57 9.68 -28.03
N ARG A 894 -32.07 10.66 -27.26
CA ARG A 894 -33.44 10.61 -26.70
C ARG A 894 -34.48 10.48 -27.81
N GLN A 895 -34.33 11.27 -28.87
CA GLN A 895 -35.26 11.25 -29.99
C GLN A 895 -35.24 9.90 -30.70
N ALA A 896 -34.07 9.35 -31.00
CA ALA A 896 -33.92 8.04 -31.62
C ALA A 896 -34.51 6.92 -30.75
N LEU A 897 -34.32 6.95 -29.43
CA LEU A 897 -34.90 5.97 -28.51
C LEU A 897 -36.43 6.04 -28.45
N ARG A 898 -37.02 7.23 -28.58
CA ARG A 898 -38.49 7.36 -28.73
C ARG A 898 -38.97 6.71 -30.03
N GLU A 899 -38.25 6.92 -31.12
CA GLU A 899 -38.59 6.37 -32.45
C GLU A 899 -38.49 4.83 -32.48
N GLU A 900 -37.53 4.25 -31.75
CA GLU A 900 -37.39 2.80 -31.54
C GLU A 900 -38.41 2.23 -30.52
N GLY A 901 -39.31 3.06 -30.00
CA GLY A 901 -40.41 2.65 -29.13
C GLY A 901 -40.04 2.43 -27.65
N VAL A 902 -38.92 3.00 -27.19
CA VAL A 902 -38.51 2.93 -25.77
C VAL A 902 -39.25 3.97 -24.91
N GLY A 903 -39.53 5.15 -25.47
CA GLY A 903 -40.16 6.28 -24.76
C GLY A 903 -39.14 7.22 -24.11
N GLU A 904 -39.54 7.89 -23.01
CA GLU A 904 -38.63 8.75 -22.24
C GLU A 904 -37.58 7.93 -21.48
N VAL A 905 -36.34 8.40 -21.49
CA VAL A 905 -35.19 7.75 -20.84
C VAL A 905 -34.55 8.65 -19.78
N HIS A 906 -33.90 8.05 -18.79
CA HIS A 906 -33.06 8.76 -17.84
C HIS A 906 -31.60 8.61 -18.29
N LEU A 907 -30.96 9.69 -18.70
CA LEU A 907 -29.56 9.69 -19.16
C LEU A 907 -28.64 10.12 -18.02
N ALA A 908 -27.67 9.27 -17.70
CA ALA A 908 -26.66 9.55 -16.68
C ALA A 908 -25.24 9.46 -17.25
N ALA A 909 -24.34 10.32 -16.78
CA ALA A 909 -22.93 10.26 -17.19
C ALA A 909 -21.97 10.08 -16.02
N GLY A 910 -20.78 9.55 -16.31
CA GLY A 910 -19.72 9.36 -15.33
C GLY A 910 -19.17 10.69 -14.82
N TRP A 911 -19.12 10.85 -13.51
CA TRP A 911 -18.39 11.92 -12.83
C TRP A 911 -16.91 11.55 -12.72
N VAL A 912 -16.27 11.43 -13.87
CA VAL A 912 -14.89 10.94 -14.02
C VAL A 912 -13.91 12.08 -14.31
N ALA A 913 -12.61 11.83 -14.15
CA ALA A 913 -11.56 12.80 -14.41
C ALA A 913 -10.53 12.20 -15.38
N PHE A 914 -10.70 12.51 -16.67
CA PHE A 914 -9.68 12.40 -17.71
C PHE A 914 -9.32 13.79 -18.24
N THR A 915 -8.34 13.88 -19.13
CA THR A 915 -7.85 15.15 -19.71
C THR A 915 -8.97 16.00 -20.29
N ASP A 916 -9.91 15.37 -21.00
CA ASP A 916 -11.03 16.06 -21.66
C ASP A 916 -12.19 16.39 -20.69
N ASP A 917 -12.25 15.75 -19.52
CA ASP A 917 -13.30 15.96 -18.51
C ASP A 917 -13.00 17.14 -17.57
N ALA A 918 -11.89 17.86 -17.78
CA ALA A 918 -11.61 19.11 -17.08
C ALA A 918 -12.73 20.16 -17.31
N ALA A 919 -13.46 20.05 -18.42
CA ALA A 919 -14.59 20.91 -18.77
C ALA A 919 -15.96 20.35 -18.38
N LEU A 920 -16.05 19.23 -17.66
CA LEU A 920 -17.32 18.63 -17.24
C LEU A 920 -18.08 19.61 -16.30
N PRO A 921 -19.29 20.08 -16.67
CA PRO A 921 -20.06 21.01 -15.83
C PRO A 921 -20.54 20.38 -14.52
N GLU A 922 -20.64 21.16 -13.44
CA GLU A 922 -21.15 20.66 -12.14
C GLU A 922 -22.61 20.20 -12.20
N ASP A 923 -23.47 20.91 -12.93
CA ASP A 923 -24.86 20.54 -13.13
C ASP A 923 -25.01 19.66 -14.38
N PRO A 924 -25.49 18.40 -14.27
CA PRO A 924 -25.71 17.52 -15.42
C PRO A 924 -26.70 18.09 -16.45
N ALA A 925 -27.63 18.95 -16.03
CA ALA A 925 -28.61 19.56 -16.93
C ALA A 925 -27.96 20.41 -18.03
N ALA A 926 -26.76 20.97 -17.77
CA ALA A 926 -26.00 21.73 -18.76
C ALA A 926 -25.60 20.89 -20.00
N LEU A 927 -25.58 19.55 -19.87
CA LEU A 927 -25.30 18.61 -20.95
C LEU A 927 -26.56 17.90 -21.49
N GLY A 928 -27.76 18.26 -21.00
CA GLY A 928 -29.00 17.55 -21.32
C GLY A 928 -29.15 16.18 -20.61
N LEU A 929 -28.36 15.96 -19.56
CA LEU A 929 -28.38 14.75 -18.72
C LEU A 929 -29.33 14.94 -17.53
N ASP A 930 -29.84 13.84 -16.99
CA ASP A 930 -30.68 13.84 -15.78
C ASP A 930 -29.82 13.77 -14.49
N SER A 931 -28.67 13.10 -14.54
CA SER A 931 -27.83 12.87 -13.36
C SER A 931 -26.38 12.56 -13.70
N TYR A 932 -25.49 12.69 -12.73
CA TYR A 932 -24.18 12.05 -12.74
C TYR A 932 -24.12 10.82 -11.84
N PHE A 933 -23.20 9.90 -12.12
CA PHE A 933 -22.80 8.83 -11.21
C PHE A 933 -21.31 8.89 -10.92
N GLU A 934 -20.90 8.70 -9.67
CA GLU A 934 -19.50 8.59 -9.29
C GLU A 934 -18.93 7.23 -9.72
N PHE A 935 -17.63 7.18 -10.00
CA PHE A 935 -16.93 5.98 -10.44
C PHE A 935 -15.52 5.91 -9.82
N PRO A 936 -15.40 5.61 -8.51
CA PRO A 936 -14.11 5.54 -7.84
C PRO A 936 -13.22 4.47 -8.51
N PRO A 937 -11.90 4.70 -8.65
CA PRO A 937 -11.11 5.71 -7.95
C PRO A 937 -11.02 7.09 -8.62
N HIS A 938 -11.82 7.38 -9.65
CA HIS A 938 -11.83 8.73 -10.22
C HIS A 938 -12.32 9.77 -9.20
N ARG A 939 -11.67 10.94 -9.21
CA ARG A 939 -12.04 12.10 -8.38
C ARG A 939 -12.12 11.78 -6.87
N LEU A 940 -11.35 10.80 -6.38
CA LEU A 940 -11.21 10.56 -4.95
C LEU A 940 -10.51 11.73 -4.26
N SER A 941 -11.07 12.16 -3.13
CA SER A 941 -10.46 13.13 -2.22
C SER A 941 -9.67 12.42 -1.10
N GLY A 942 -8.67 13.09 -0.54
CA GLY A 942 -7.99 12.64 0.68
C GLY A 942 -7.01 11.47 0.50
N ALA A 943 -6.75 11.00 -0.72
CA ALA A 943 -5.83 9.89 -0.99
C ALA A 943 -4.38 10.25 -0.58
N ARG A 944 -3.95 9.75 0.59
CA ARG A 944 -2.58 9.90 1.09
C ARG A 944 -1.68 8.88 0.42
N GLU A 945 -0.65 9.34 -0.27
CA GLU A 945 0.36 8.45 -0.87
C GLU A 945 1.28 7.88 0.23
N VAL A 946 1.46 6.56 0.23
CA VAL A 946 2.23 5.77 1.21
C VAL A 946 3.30 4.90 0.52
N THR A 947 3.65 5.21 -0.73
CA THR A 947 4.62 4.45 -1.53
C THR A 947 5.95 4.27 -0.79
N ALA A 948 6.51 5.35 -0.24
CA ALA A 948 7.79 5.31 0.47
C ALA A 948 7.74 4.55 1.81
N GLU A 949 6.57 4.51 2.47
CA GLU A 949 6.38 3.80 3.75
C GLU A 949 6.33 2.27 3.57
N ARG A 950 5.96 1.80 2.37
CA ARG A 950 5.68 0.38 2.11
C ARG A 950 6.77 -0.34 1.32
N LEU A 951 7.61 0.41 0.60
CA LEU A 951 8.66 -0.16 -0.22
C LEU A 951 9.98 -0.21 0.53
N ALA A 952 10.60 -1.39 0.56
CA ALA A 952 12.02 -1.51 0.93
C ALA A 952 12.90 -0.88 -0.18
N GLU A 953 14.10 -0.43 0.21
CA GLU A 953 15.11 0.03 -0.75
C GLU A 953 15.36 -1.06 -1.83
N GLY A 954 15.27 -0.66 -3.10
CA GLY A 954 15.50 -1.56 -4.23
C GLY A 954 14.32 -2.46 -4.65
N SER A 955 13.09 -2.23 -4.16
CA SER A 955 11.90 -3.06 -4.47
C SER A 955 11.52 -3.18 -5.96
N GLY A 956 12.06 -2.33 -6.83
CA GLY A 956 11.78 -2.35 -8.28
C GLY A 956 10.36 -1.89 -8.67
N PHE A 957 9.49 -1.59 -7.71
CA PHE A 957 8.17 -1.02 -7.94
C PHE A 957 8.28 0.46 -8.34
N GLN A 958 7.57 0.83 -9.40
CA GLN A 958 7.57 2.17 -10.03
C GLN A 958 6.17 2.82 -10.01
N GLY A 959 5.20 2.13 -9.41
CA GLY A 959 3.83 2.57 -9.28
C GLY A 959 3.60 3.46 -8.06
N GLN A 960 2.33 3.68 -7.74
CA GLN A 960 1.91 4.50 -6.60
C GLN A 960 1.03 3.68 -5.66
N ILE A 961 1.27 3.82 -4.36
CA ILE A 961 0.49 3.17 -3.30
C ILE A 961 -0.16 4.26 -2.48
N TYR A 962 -1.48 4.21 -2.32
CA TYR A 962 -2.26 5.12 -1.50
C TYR A 962 -2.92 4.37 -0.35
N ASP A 963 -3.16 5.06 0.76
CA ASP A 963 -3.87 4.51 1.91
C ASP A 963 -5.39 4.52 1.69
N TYR A 964 -6.02 3.34 1.71
CA TYR A 964 -7.46 3.21 1.53
C TYR A 964 -8.26 3.89 2.65
N GLY A 965 -7.75 3.88 3.88
CA GLY A 965 -8.38 4.54 5.03
C GLY A 965 -8.57 6.04 4.79
N SER A 966 -7.53 6.72 4.31
CA SER A 966 -7.54 8.14 3.96
C SER A 966 -8.55 8.49 2.85
N VAL A 967 -8.74 7.58 1.89
CA VAL A 967 -9.76 7.71 0.85
C VAL A 967 -11.16 7.61 1.44
N VAL A 968 -11.41 6.64 2.33
CA VAL A 968 -12.71 6.49 3.01
C VAL A 968 -13.03 7.73 3.83
N GLU A 969 -12.06 8.24 4.60
CA GLU A 969 -12.22 9.47 5.39
C GLU A 969 -12.51 10.68 4.51
N GLY A 970 -11.74 10.87 3.44
CA GLY A 970 -11.93 11.95 2.48
C GLY A 970 -13.28 11.89 1.77
N ALA A 971 -13.74 10.69 1.39
CA ALA A 971 -15.03 10.48 0.75
C ALA A 971 -16.20 10.78 1.70
N LEU A 972 -16.12 10.33 2.96
CA LEU A 972 -17.15 10.58 3.99
C LEU A 972 -17.20 12.06 4.38
N ALA A 973 -16.05 12.72 4.53
CA ALA A 973 -15.99 14.16 4.78
C ALA A 973 -16.60 14.97 3.62
N GLY A 974 -16.38 14.52 2.38
CA GLY A 974 -16.93 15.12 1.16
C GLY A 974 -18.45 14.99 0.99
N LEU A 975 -19.14 14.19 1.82
CA LEU A 975 -20.60 14.08 1.77
C LEU A 975 -21.31 15.37 2.18
N ALA A 976 -20.68 16.18 3.04
CA ALA A 976 -21.22 17.48 3.47
C ALA A 976 -21.13 18.56 2.39
N ALA A 977 -20.33 18.35 1.33
CA ALA A 977 -20.18 19.32 0.26
C ALA A 977 -21.47 19.39 -0.60
N PRO A 978 -21.96 20.60 -0.92
CA PRO A 978 -23.15 20.76 -1.75
C PRO A 978 -22.91 20.16 -3.14
N VAL A 979 -23.98 19.61 -3.73
CA VAL A 979 -23.99 19.04 -5.07
C VAL A 979 -24.99 19.80 -5.92
N GLN A 980 -24.57 20.25 -7.10
CA GLN A 980 -25.48 20.82 -8.09
C GLN A 980 -26.15 19.68 -8.89
N GLY A 981 -27.47 19.73 -9.04
CA GLY A 981 -28.24 18.67 -9.70
C GLY A 981 -28.22 17.33 -8.94
N VAL A 982 -28.37 16.22 -9.67
CA VAL A 982 -28.40 14.86 -9.10
C VAL A 982 -27.05 14.18 -9.31
N ARG A 983 -26.40 13.76 -8.22
CA ARG A 983 -25.21 12.90 -8.24
C ARG A 983 -25.43 11.64 -7.40
N HIS A 984 -25.44 10.50 -8.08
CA HIS A 984 -25.45 9.18 -7.46
C HIS A 984 -24.03 8.86 -6.96
N ARG A 985 -23.90 8.65 -5.66
CA ARG A 985 -22.61 8.38 -5.00
C ARG A 985 -22.16 6.95 -5.30
N ALA A 986 -20.86 6.72 -5.21
CA ALA A 986 -20.30 5.38 -5.41
C ALA A 986 -19.17 5.05 -4.45
N ALA A 987 -19.01 3.77 -4.14
CA ALA A 987 -17.91 3.23 -3.36
C ALA A 987 -17.14 2.16 -4.16
N THR A 988 -15.89 1.93 -3.78
CA THR A 988 -15.09 0.79 -4.25
C THR A 988 -14.50 0.06 -3.04
N MET A 989 -14.36 -1.27 -3.13
CA MET A 989 -13.78 -2.07 -2.05
C MET A 989 -12.29 -1.78 -1.88
N GLY A 990 -11.62 -1.42 -2.96
CA GLY A 990 -10.19 -1.14 -3.06
C GLY A 990 -9.86 -0.77 -4.50
N TRP A 991 -8.58 -0.77 -4.85
CA TRP A 991 -8.11 -0.66 -6.23
C TRP A 991 -6.70 -1.20 -6.30
N ASP A 992 -6.42 -2.07 -7.25
CA ASP A 992 -5.11 -2.66 -7.47
C ASP A 992 -5.04 -3.23 -8.89
N ASN A 993 -4.47 -2.46 -9.80
CA ASN A 993 -4.31 -2.87 -11.20
C ASN A 993 -2.96 -3.57 -11.49
N THR A 994 -2.34 -4.18 -10.48
CA THR A 994 -1.08 -4.96 -10.62
C THR A 994 -1.22 -6.08 -11.63
N ALA A 995 -2.37 -6.74 -11.72
CA ALA A 995 -2.62 -7.80 -12.69
C ALA A 995 -2.45 -7.33 -14.15
N ARG A 996 -2.72 -6.04 -14.43
CA ARG A 996 -2.57 -5.44 -15.76
C ARG A 996 -1.25 -4.66 -15.91
N ARG A 997 -0.73 -4.02 -14.86
CA ARG A 997 0.40 -3.05 -14.93
C ARG A 997 1.69 -3.49 -14.24
N GLY A 998 1.68 -4.59 -13.48
CA GLY A 998 2.84 -5.11 -12.75
C GLY A 998 3.47 -4.04 -11.84
N ALA A 999 4.77 -3.81 -12.00
CA ALA A 999 5.52 -2.84 -11.19
C ALA A 999 5.05 -1.38 -11.33
N ARG A 1000 4.22 -1.04 -12.33
CA ARG A 1000 3.69 0.32 -12.57
C ARG A 1000 2.23 0.49 -12.11
N ALA A 1001 1.78 -0.35 -11.17
CA ALA A 1001 0.41 -0.36 -10.69
C ALA A 1001 0.08 0.89 -9.85
N SER A 1002 -1.20 1.23 -9.80
CA SER A 1002 -1.76 2.11 -8.78
C SER A 1002 -2.56 1.24 -7.81
N ILE A 1003 -2.32 1.42 -6.51
CA ILE A 1003 -2.83 0.53 -5.45
C ILE A 1003 -3.44 1.37 -4.32
N LEU A 1004 -4.69 1.10 -3.96
CA LEU A 1004 -5.29 1.50 -2.69
C LEU A 1004 -5.06 0.36 -1.67
N HIS A 1005 -4.06 0.54 -0.83
CA HIS A 1005 -3.64 -0.44 0.16
C HIS A 1005 -4.40 -0.30 1.48
N GLY A 1006 -4.64 -1.41 2.20
CA GLY A 1006 -5.34 -1.40 3.49
C GLY A 1006 -6.87 -1.58 3.39
N ALA A 1007 -7.39 -1.94 2.23
CA ALA A 1007 -8.80 -2.25 2.03
C ALA A 1007 -9.23 -3.52 2.80
N THR A 1008 -10.32 -3.42 3.56
CA THR A 1008 -10.95 -4.54 4.29
C THR A 1008 -12.47 -4.48 4.12
N PRO A 1009 -13.20 -5.60 4.31
CA PRO A 1009 -14.66 -5.56 4.35
C PRO A 1009 -15.22 -4.55 5.37
N ALA A 1010 -14.52 -4.35 6.49
CA ALA A 1010 -14.89 -3.39 7.53
C ALA A 1010 -14.81 -1.94 7.02
N SER A 1011 -13.64 -1.49 6.54
CA SER A 1011 -13.48 -0.14 6.00
C SER A 1011 -14.39 0.14 4.79
N PHE A 1012 -14.62 -0.86 3.93
CA PHE A 1012 -15.61 -0.75 2.84
C PHE A 1012 -17.04 -0.57 3.37
N ARG A 1013 -17.46 -1.37 4.38
CA ARG A 1013 -18.77 -1.20 5.03
C ARG A 1013 -18.92 0.23 5.55
N ARG A 1014 -17.90 0.78 6.21
CA ARG A 1014 -17.94 2.14 6.77
C ARG A 1014 -18.20 3.19 5.68
N TRP A 1015 -17.50 3.09 4.55
CA TRP A 1015 -17.74 3.96 3.41
C TRP A 1015 -19.17 3.80 2.88
N LEU A 1016 -19.57 2.57 2.55
CA LEU A 1016 -20.89 2.30 1.98
C LEU A 1016 -22.03 2.71 2.91
N ARG A 1017 -21.90 2.47 4.22
CA ARG A 1017 -22.89 2.88 5.24
C ARG A 1017 -23.07 4.39 5.27
N GLY A 1018 -21.97 5.15 5.12
CA GLY A 1018 -22.04 6.61 4.99
C GLY A 1018 -22.81 7.05 3.74
N LEU A 1019 -22.54 6.43 2.59
CA LEU A 1019 -23.26 6.70 1.34
C LEU A 1019 -24.75 6.35 1.45
N VAL A 1020 -25.08 5.22 2.08
CA VAL A 1020 -26.46 4.78 2.30
C VAL A 1020 -27.20 5.76 3.21
N ARG A 1021 -26.58 6.23 4.30
CA ARG A 1021 -27.18 7.24 5.18
C ARG A 1021 -27.39 8.57 4.46
N ASP A 1022 -26.39 9.03 3.71
CA ASP A 1022 -26.49 10.26 2.91
C ASP A 1022 -27.61 10.16 1.87
N ALA A 1023 -27.64 9.07 1.09
CA ALA A 1023 -28.70 8.82 0.13
C ALA A 1023 -30.08 8.82 0.80
N ALA A 1024 -30.24 8.07 1.89
CA ALA A 1024 -31.51 7.98 2.62
C ALA A 1024 -31.98 9.31 3.21
N ALA A 1025 -31.06 10.19 3.63
CA ALA A 1025 -31.37 11.49 4.20
C ALA A 1025 -31.81 12.54 3.16
N ARG A 1026 -31.44 12.37 1.88
CA ARG A 1026 -31.83 13.31 0.83
C ARG A 1026 -33.33 13.27 0.56
N PRO A 1027 -33.99 14.42 0.34
CA PRO A 1027 -35.38 14.42 -0.11
C PRO A 1027 -35.49 13.74 -1.50
N PRO A 1028 -36.61 13.06 -1.80
CA PRO A 1028 -36.82 12.50 -3.14
C PRO A 1028 -36.84 13.65 -4.17
N ALA A 1029 -36.25 13.45 -5.34
CA ALA A 1029 -36.32 14.45 -6.40
C ALA A 1029 -37.77 14.57 -6.94
N PRO A 1030 -38.16 15.70 -7.56
CA PRO A 1030 -39.47 15.84 -8.18
C PRO A 1030 -39.70 14.74 -9.23
N GLY A 1031 -40.74 13.93 -9.04
CA GLY A 1031 -41.02 12.76 -9.89
C GLY A 1031 -40.48 11.42 -9.38
N GLU A 1032 -39.70 11.41 -8.29
CA GLU A 1032 -39.14 10.20 -7.66
C GLU A 1032 -39.85 9.83 -6.34
N ALA A 1033 -41.07 10.34 -6.12
CA ALA A 1033 -41.86 10.07 -4.92
C ALA A 1033 -42.24 8.57 -4.85
N GLY A 1034 -41.42 7.78 -4.14
CA GLY A 1034 -41.64 6.34 -3.93
C GLY A 1034 -40.59 5.42 -4.56
N GLU A 1035 -39.58 5.95 -5.26
CA GLU A 1035 -38.55 5.15 -5.94
C GLU A 1035 -37.17 5.21 -5.26
N GLY A 1036 -36.33 4.21 -5.55
CA GLY A 1036 -35.09 3.93 -4.82
C GLY A 1036 -33.97 4.93 -5.07
N ARG A 1037 -33.36 5.44 -4.01
CA ARG A 1037 -32.12 6.22 -4.11
C ARG A 1037 -30.97 5.29 -4.48
N LEU A 1038 -30.18 5.64 -5.49
CA LEU A 1038 -29.09 4.79 -5.95
C LEU A 1038 -27.76 5.09 -5.25
N VAL A 1039 -27.07 4.04 -4.85
CA VAL A 1039 -25.64 4.03 -4.54
C VAL A 1039 -24.96 2.99 -5.43
N PHE A 1040 -23.92 3.40 -6.15
CA PHE A 1040 -23.17 2.50 -7.01
C PHE A 1040 -22.00 1.85 -6.27
N VAL A 1041 -21.65 0.63 -6.66
CA VAL A 1041 -20.43 -0.05 -6.21
C VAL A 1041 -19.61 -0.45 -7.43
N ASN A 1042 -18.38 0.05 -7.49
CA ASN A 1042 -17.38 -0.39 -8.45
C ASN A 1042 -16.53 -1.47 -7.77
N ALA A 1043 -16.66 -2.77 -8.07
CA ALA A 1043 -17.59 -3.43 -8.97
C ALA A 1043 -18.05 -4.80 -8.41
N TRP A 1044 -18.99 -5.46 -9.10
CA TRP A 1044 -19.30 -6.87 -8.89
C TRP A 1044 -18.05 -7.74 -9.09
N ASN A 1045 -17.38 -7.65 -10.25
CA ASN A 1045 -16.37 -8.60 -10.70
C ASN A 1045 -15.16 -8.00 -11.48
N GLU A 1046 -14.65 -6.81 -11.12
CA GLU A 1046 -13.41 -6.26 -11.69
C GLU A 1046 -12.15 -6.86 -11.03
N TRP A 1047 -11.87 -8.12 -11.33
CA TRP A 1047 -10.81 -8.89 -10.67
C TRP A 1047 -9.39 -8.36 -10.94
N ALA A 1048 -9.07 -7.93 -12.16
CA ALA A 1048 -7.71 -7.46 -12.48
C ALA A 1048 -7.43 -6.02 -12.04
N GLU A 1049 -8.46 -5.28 -11.62
CA GLU A 1049 -8.34 -3.99 -10.93
C GLU A 1049 -8.48 -4.14 -9.42
N GLY A 1050 -8.57 -5.36 -8.91
CA GLY A 1050 -8.62 -5.62 -7.48
C GLY A 1050 -9.82 -4.98 -6.80
N THR A 1051 -10.92 -4.75 -7.52
CA THR A 1051 -12.18 -4.26 -6.94
C THR A 1051 -13.34 -5.18 -7.30
N THR A 1052 -13.73 -6.02 -6.35
CA THR A 1052 -14.66 -7.11 -6.59
C THR A 1052 -15.46 -7.39 -5.33
N LEU A 1053 -16.79 -7.45 -5.48
CA LEU A 1053 -17.72 -7.88 -4.43
C LEU A 1053 -17.81 -9.39 -4.33
N GLU A 1054 -17.57 -10.12 -5.43
CA GLU A 1054 -17.61 -11.58 -5.43
C GLU A 1054 -16.74 -12.19 -4.32
N PRO A 1055 -17.12 -13.36 -3.79
CA PRO A 1055 -16.34 -14.02 -2.77
C PRO A 1055 -14.91 -14.33 -3.23
N ASP A 1056 -13.93 -13.99 -2.41
CA ASP A 1056 -12.51 -14.27 -2.64
C ASP A 1056 -11.94 -15.24 -1.60
N GLN A 1057 -10.71 -15.72 -1.79
CA GLN A 1057 -10.07 -16.65 -0.85
C GLN A 1057 -9.56 -16.02 0.45
N ASP A 1058 -9.50 -14.68 0.52
CA ASP A 1058 -8.98 -13.96 1.67
C ASP A 1058 -10.09 -13.69 2.68
N PHE A 1059 -11.22 -13.17 2.20
CA PHE A 1059 -12.36 -12.74 3.02
C PHE A 1059 -13.62 -13.57 2.79
N GLY A 1060 -13.64 -14.53 1.85
CA GLY A 1060 -14.86 -15.24 1.49
C GLY A 1060 -15.95 -14.25 1.06
N SER A 1061 -17.17 -14.40 1.57
CA SER A 1061 -18.29 -13.48 1.31
C SER A 1061 -18.21 -12.14 2.06
N GLY A 1062 -17.09 -11.79 2.69
CA GLY A 1062 -16.98 -10.60 3.54
C GLY A 1062 -17.37 -9.29 2.87
N TRP A 1063 -17.04 -9.10 1.59
CA TRP A 1063 -17.43 -7.90 0.83
C TRP A 1063 -18.95 -7.78 0.63
N LEU A 1064 -19.63 -8.91 0.41
CA LEU A 1064 -21.08 -8.97 0.29
C LEU A 1064 -21.78 -8.79 1.64
N GLU A 1065 -21.22 -9.37 2.71
CA GLU A 1065 -21.69 -9.15 4.06
C GLU A 1065 -21.54 -7.68 4.49
N ALA A 1066 -20.51 -6.99 4.01
CA ALA A 1066 -20.37 -5.54 4.19
C ALA A 1066 -21.54 -4.77 3.54
N VAL A 1067 -21.99 -5.19 2.35
CA VAL A 1067 -23.18 -4.61 1.70
C VAL A 1067 -24.41 -4.81 2.56
N SER A 1068 -24.70 -6.06 2.96
CA SER A 1068 -25.88 -6.36 3.78
C SER A 1068 -25.85 -5.60 5.13
N SER A 1069 -24.67 -5.53 5.75
CA SER A 1069 -24.44 -4.88 7.03
C SER A 1069 -24.52 -3.34 6.97
N ALA A 1070 -24.32 -2.74 5.79
CA ALA A 1070 -24.46 -1.29 5.60
C ALA A 1070 -25.92 -0.85 5.42
N LEU A 1071 -26.83 -1.77 5.04
CA LEU A 1071 -28.24 -1.47 4.82
C LEU A 1071 -29.01 -1.32 6.15
N PRO A 1072 -30.00 -0.41 6.25
CA PRO A 1072 -30.83 -0.28 7.44
C PRO A 1072 -31.67 -1.53 7.73
N GLN A 1073 -32.12 -2.21 6.68
CA GLN A 1073 -32.83 -3.47 6.75
C GLN A 1073 -32.13 -4.42 5.78
N PRO A 1074 -31.20 -5.28 6.26
CA PRO A 1074 -30.62 -6.30 5.41
C PRO A 1074 -31.73 -7.22 4.87
N PRO A 1075 -31.55 -7.78 3.66
CA PRO A 1075 -32.46 -8.82 3.18
C PRO A 1075 -32.49 -9.99 4.18
N PRO A 1076 -33.64 -10.67 4.32
CA PRO A 1076 -33.70 -11.90 5.10
C PRO A 1076 -32.68 -12.90 4.54
N ARG A 1077 -31.93 -13.54 5.43
CA ARG A 1077 -31.10 -14.69 5.06
C ARG A 1077 -32.03 -15.89 4.98
N ASP A 1078 -32.17 -16.46 3.79
CA ASP A 1078 -32.93 -17.71 3.54
C ASP A 1078 -32.28 -18.92 4.21
#